data_AF-A0A5E4NUM5-F1
#
_entry.id   AF-A0A5E4NUM5-F1
#
_cell.length_a   1.000
_cell.length_b   1.000
_cell.length_c   1.000
_cell.angle_alpha   90.00
_cell.angle_beta   90.00
_cell.angle_gamma   90.00
#
_symmetry.space_group_name_H-M   'P 1'
#
loop_
_entity.id
_entity.type
_entity.pdbx_description
1 polymer ?
#
loop_
_entity_poly.entity_id
_entity_poly.type
_entity_poly.pdbx_seq_one_letter_code
_entity_poly.pdbx_strand_id
1 'polypeptide(L)'
;MTFTPGDLVVSVYGDGDGSGTYSDNQASPIVLQELTTSGTPVGQLVLPQTTTTVNGVTENAISGEYGSSSEGTLELSGDKQSLTIVGYGVNASTYNAGGAATYGNAALAQSTSVPGGKFTPVARVVADIKFDGTVDTSTSAYNIDNTNNPRSVATTDGSSFYVAGQGVKGDKTQGLFVLNDGTTTTTPTAINNSTDMRTAEIYNGNLYVSTDSKQGPTANIAEYNGLPTAAATPTVLPGISKSVTLGAGQGNIVNGSSGTVNLSPENFYFANATTLYVADGGQPKAGGVGDGGLQKWTLGSNGQWGLDYTLSAGLNVQSNTGTQGTTGLIGLTGVTNTDGTVSLYATNSTIGDLDQTYLYGITDNLAATTPSGAAGEAFKILYVAPTDTNIRGVAFAPQAADVTCFVSGTRIRTADGDIPVEDLQVGDRAVTAAGDLRAIKWLGHRTIDCRRHPRHEVCPIRISAHAFGDGRPARDLFVSPGHAICVDLLGEVFIPAAALANGSTIRQVEVDTVTYWHVELETHDVLLAENLAAESYLDMGNRGFFAESALIDFEAIPDADVSSRSHAGFCRPYHASGPVVAAVQSQLRARAIATGWSLDASDPFADLHLVVDGVRIDPVRRAWTARFSVPAAAKEVWLVTETSRPCDIEMNGDSRALGVCVTGLTIDDGFGAPRPVSLADPLIDVGFHALEDGARRWTAGKAALAPALFAGQDGTEQGGTGHDGVFLRVDLAGPALPRWTFKAGEPQGAASLPDATSIASVASH
;
A
#
# COMPACT_ATOMS: atom_id res chain seq x y z
N MET A 1 10.55 6.40 -16.92
CA MET A 1 10.17 4.99 -16.77
C MET A 1 8.97 5.00 -15.86
N THR A 2 7.82 4.48 -16.28
CA THR A 2 6.65 4.42 -15.39
C THR A 2 6.74 3.14 -14.57
N PHE A 3 6.47 3.24 -13.27
CA PHE A 3 6.41 2.10 -12.37
C PHE A 3 5.12 1.30 -12.57
N THR A 4 5.17 0.03 -12.25
CA THR A 4 4.06 -0.91 -12.26
C THR A 4 3.57 -1.09 -10.83
N PRO A 5 2.37 -0.61 -10.49
CA PRO A 5 1.98 -0.58 -9.09
C PRO A 5 1.69 -2.02 -8.60
N GLY A 6 2.27 -2.38 -7.47
CA GLY A 6 2.29 -3.76 -6.95
C GLY A 6 3.62 -4.49 -7.15
N ASP A 7 4.50 -3.97 -8.01
CA ASP A 7 5.89 -4.41 -8.09
C ASP A 7 6.72 -3.86 -6.90
N LEU A 8 7.92 -4.40 -6.75
CA LEU A 8 8.92 -3.95 -5.80
C LEU A 8 9.96 -3.10 -6.52
N VAL A 9 10.57 -2.18 -5.78
CA VAL A 9 11.71 -1.40 -6.24
C VAL A 9 12.82 -1.58 -5.22
N VAL A 10 14.03 -1.88 -5.69
CA VAL A 10 15.24 -1.95 -4.86
C VAL A 10 16.25 -0.89 -5.27
N SER A 11 16.94 -0.30 -4.30
CA SER A 11 18.07 0.59 -4.55
C SER A 11 19.32 -0.24 -4.83
N VAL A 12 20.03 0.08 -5.90
CA VAL A 12 21.26 -0.59 -6.34
C VAL A 12 22.39 0.44 -6.43
N TYR A 13 23.52 0.12 -5.82
CA TYR A 13 24.76 0.89 -5.84
C TYR A 13 25.86 0.07 -6.49
N GLY A 14 26.76 0.71 -7.23
CA GLY A 14 27.77 0.09 -8.09
C GLY A 14 27.44 0.27 -9.58
N ASP A 15 28.32 -0.21 -10.45
CA ASP A 15 28.16 -0.15 -11.91
C ASP A 15 27.75 -1.48 -12.56
N GLY A 16 27.87 -2.59 -11.83
CA GLY A 16 27.40 -3.91 -12.27
C GLY A 16 28.13 -4.50 -13.46
N ASP A 17 29.27 -3.94 -13.87
CA ASP A 17 29.96 -4.33 -15.09
C ASP A 17 30.88 -5.56 -14.92
N GLY A 18 31.09 -5.98 -13.67
CA GLY A 18 31.87 -7.15 -13.29
C GLY A 18 33.36 -7.00 -13.57
N SER A 19 33.84 -5.78 -13.81
CA SER A 19 35.24 -5.47 -14.10
C SER A 19 36.12 -5.46 -12.84
N GLY A 20 35.51 -5.41 -11.65
CA GLY A 20 36.20 -5.23 -10.37
C GLY A 20 36.83 -3.85 -10.18
N THR A 21 36.41 -2.85 -10.96
CA THR A 21 36.95 -1.48 -10.87
C THR A 21 36.26 -0.63 -9.79
N TYR A 22 35.06 -1.04 -9.34
CA TYR A 22 34.37 -0.45 -8.20
C TYR A 22 34.91 -0.97 -6.87
N SER A 23 35.46 -0.09 -6.05
CA SER A 23 35.99 -0.40 -4.72
C SER A 23 35.15 0.25 -3.62
N ASP A 24 35.25 -0.30 -2.41
CA ASP A 24 34.61 0.23 -1.20
C ASP A 24 34.82 1.75 -0.99
N ASN A 25 33.80 2.42 -0.46
CA ASN A 25 33.71 3.86 -0.18
C ASN A 25 33.82 4.79 -1.40
N GLN A 26 33.48 4.31 -2.61
CA GLN A 26 33.42 5.14 -3.81
C GLN A 26 32.01 5.71 -4.04
N ALA A 27 31.92 6.91 -4.63
CA ALA A 27 30.62 7.45 -5.04
C ALA A 27 30.04 6.60 -6.16
N SER A 28 28.73 6.37 -6.16
CA SER A 28 27.99 5.58 -7.15
C SER A 28 26.70 6.23 -7.61
N PRO A 29 26.34 6.11 -8.90
CA PRO A 29 24.97 6.31 -9.31
C PRO A 29 24.04 5.42 -8.46
N ILE A 30 22.88 5.96 -8.11
CA ILE A 30 21.81 5.19 -7.49
C ILE A 30 20.91 4.70 -8.62
N VAL A 31 20.75 3.39 -8.73
CA VAL A 31 19.84 2.77 -9.70
C VAL A 31 18.66 2.18 -8.94
N LEU A 32 17.45 2.57 -9.31
CA LEU A 32 16.21 1.95 -8.85
C LEU A 32 15.87 0.81 -9.80
N GLN A 33 16.00 -0.42 -9.32
CA GLN A 33 15.65 -1.63 -10.07
C GLN A 33 14.23 -2.06 -9.68
N GLU A 34 13.31 -1.98 -10.63
CA GLU A 34 11.97 -2.51 -10.47
C GLU A 34 11.95 -4.02 -10.72
N LEU A 35 11.27 -4.75 -9.84
CA LEU A 35 11.17 -6.19 -9.81
C LEU A 35 9.70 -6.56 -9.54
N THR A 36 9.17 -7.59 -10.19
CA THR A 36 7.93 -8.22 -9.71
C THR A 36 8.12 -8.75 -8.28
N THR A 37 7.04 -9.03 -7.55
CA THR A 37 7.10 -9.66 -6.22
C THR A 37 7.76 -11.05 -6.21
N SER A 38 7.94 -11.66 -7.39
CA SER A 38 8.70 -12.91 -7.56
C SER A 38 10.21 -12.70 -7.76
N GLY A 39 10.68 -11.44 -7.84
CA GLY A 39 12.08 -11.07 -8.07
C GLY A 39 12.49 -10.93 -9.54
N THR A 40 11.55 -11.03 -10.48
CA THR A 40 11.84 -10.85 -11.92
C THR A 40 12.03 -9.36 -12.25
N PRO A 41 13.17 -8.94 -12.83
CA PRO A 41 13.39 -7.55 -13.26
C PRO A 41 12.41 -7.07 -14.34
N VAL A 42 11.88 -5.85 -14.17
CA VAL A 42 10.89 -5.24 -15.06
C VAL A 42 11.45 -3.98 -15.74
N GLY A 43 12.17 -3.15 -14.99
CA GLY A 43 12.77 -1.93 -15.52
C GLY A 43 13.77 -1.32 -14.54
N GLN A 44 14.51 -0.32 -14.99
CA GLN A 44 15.45 0.40 -14.15
C GLN A 44 15.42 1.91 -14.41
N LEU A 45 15.60 2.69 -13.34
CA LEU A 45 15.70 4.13 -13.36
C LEU A 45 16.99 4.56 -12.68
N VAL A 46 17.91 5.19 -13.42
CA VAL A 46 19.12 5.77 -12.85
C VAL A 46 18.79 7.18 -12.36
N LEU A 47 19.08 7.47 -11.10
CA LEU A 47 18.84 8.81 -10.56
C LEU A 47 19.79 9.85 -11.20
N PRO A 48 19.39 11.14 -11.25
CA PRO A 48 20.13 12.18 -11.96
C PRO A 48 21.59 12.25 -11.56
N GLN A 49 22.48 12.22 -12.56
CA GLN A 49 23.93 12.38 -12.35
C GLN A 49 24.43 13.79 -12.74
N THR A 50 23.53 14.68 -13.15
CA THR A 50 23.90 16.06 -13.53
C THR A 50 22.96 17.02 -12.82
N THR A 51 23.54 18.05 -12.20
CA THR A 51 22.75 19.15 -11.65
C THR A 51 22.26 20.04 -12.79
N THR A 52 20.95 20.26 -12.87
CA THR A 52 20.31 21.08 -13.89
C THR A 52 19.42 22.14 -13.27
N THR A 53 19.40 23.35 -13.83
CA THR A 53 18.48 24.40 -13.40
C THR A 53 17.49 24.70 -14.52
N VAL A 54 16.20 24.54 -14.24
CA VAL A 54 15.11 24.81 -15.18
C VAL A 54 14.12 25.74 -14.50
N ASN A 55 13.79 26.86 -15.14
CA ASN A 55 12.86 27.88 -14.60
C ASN A 55 13.19 28.36 -13.17
N GLY A 56 14.46 28.33 -12.79
CA GLY A 56 14.92 28.75 -11.45
C GLY A 56 14.90 27.65 -10.39
N VAL A 57 14.34 26.47 -10.68
CA VAL A 57 14.42 25.28 -9.83
C VAL A 57 15.70 24.51 -10.16
N THR A 58 16.46 24.13 -9.15
CA THR A 58 17.73 23.39 -9.33
C THR A 58 17.55 21.94 -8.93
N GLU A 59 17.52 21.06 -9.91
CA GLU A 59 17.59 19.62 -9.74
C GLU A 59 19.04 19.20 -9.52
N ASN A 60 19.34 18.54 -8.41
CA ASN A 60 20.71 18.17 -8.05
C ASN A 60 21.09 16.80 -8.62
N ALA A 61 22.35 16.65 -9.04
CA ALA A 61 22.92 15.31 -9.16
C ALA A 61 22.84 14.60 -7.81
N ILE A 62 22.51 13.32 -7.80
CA ILE A 62 22.43 12.49 -6.60
C ILE A 62 23.16 11.16 -6.81
N SER A 63 24.06 10.85 -5.88
CA SER A 63 24.83 9.60 -5.83
C SER A 63 24.73 8.98 -4.44
N GLY A 64 25.08 7.70 -4.30
CA GLY A 64 25.38 7.06 -3.02
C GLY A 64 26.84 6.65 -2.90
N GLU A 65 27.13 5.85 -1.90
CA GLU A 65 28.42 5.28 -1.57
C GLU A 65 28.37 3.75 -1.71
N TYR A 66 29.11 3.23 -2.69
CA TYR A 66 29.28 1.80 -2.85
C TYR A 66 30.08 1.23 -1.68
N GLY A 67 29.59 0.13 -1.11
CA GLY A 67 30.16 -0.48 0.10
C GLY A 67 29.64 0.13 1.41
N SER A 68 28.78 1.15 1.40
CA SER A 68 28.17 1.60 2.66
C SER A 68 27.31 0.51 3.29
N SER A 69 27.47 0.33 4.61
CA SER A 69 26.79 -0.71 5.39
C SER A 69 25.40 -0.28 5.90
N SER A 70 25.01 0.99 5.70
CA SER A 70 23.86 1.54 6.44
C SER A 70 23.00 2.55 5.70
N GLU A 71 23.33 2.89 4.45
CA GLU A 71 22.55 3.82 3.64
C GLU A 71 21.70 3.14 2.58
N GLY A 72 20.92 3.96 1.88
CA GLY A 72 20.21 3.55 0.69
C GLY A 72 18.91 2.83 0.96
N THR A 73 18.35 3.01 2.16
CA THR A 73 16.97 2.62 2.42
C THR A 73 16.04 3.40 1.49
N LEU A 74 14.97 2.73 1.06
CA LEU A 74 14.00 3.25 0.12
C LEU A 74 12.66 3.24 0.84
N GLU A 75 11.98 4.38 0.88
CA GLU A 75 10.71 4.52 1.58
C GLU A 75 9.60 4.85 0.59
N LEU A 76 8.42 4.25 0.78
CA LEU A 76 7.21 4.61 0.06
C LEU A 76 6.52 5.74 0.84
N SER A 77 6.14 6.81 0.16
CA SER A 77 5.42 7.93 0.78
C SER A 77 4.14 7.45 1.46
N GLY A 78 3.71 8.16 2.51
CA GLY A 78 2.49 7.80 3.26
C GLY A 78 1.23 7.74 2.39
N ASP A 79 1.16 8.56 1.34
CA ASP A 79 0.11 8.55 0.31
C ASP A 79 0.34 7.52 -0.82
N LYS A 80 1.49 6.84 -0.80
CA LYS A 80 1.94 5.81 -1.75
C LYS A 80 2.22 6.31 -3.17
N GLN A 81 2.32 7.62 -3.37
CA GLN A 81 2.45 8.22 -4.70
C GLN A 81 3.90 8.42 -5.14
N SER A 82 4.85 8.31 -4.21
CA SER A 82 6.25 8.46 -4.52
C SER A 82 7.16 7.57 -3.67
N LEU A 83 8.34 7.30 -4.22
CA LEU A 83 9.45 6.72 -3.48
C LEU A 83 10.39 7.82 -3.06
N THR A 84 10.91 7.74 -1.84
CA THR A 84 11.93 8.66 -1.35
C THR A 84 13.22 7.95 -1.01
N ILE A 85 14.33 8.58 -1.39
CA ILE A 85 15.69 8.15 -1.03
C ILE A 85 16.58 9.37 -0.84
N VAL A 86 17.55 9.26 0.06
CA VAL A 86 18.52 10.32 0.34
C VAL A 86 19.91 9.89 -0.12
N GLY A 87 20.68 10.83 -0.65
CA GLY A 87 22.03 10.60 -1.10
C GLY A 87 22.86 11.89 -1.08
N TYR A 88 23.86 11.93 -1.95
CA TYR A 88 24.91 12.94 -1.97
C TYR A 88 24.80 13.78 -3.24
N GLY A 89 24.84 15.11 -3.08
CA GLY A 89 24.73 16.11 -4.13
C GLY A 89 25.93 16.18 -5.08
N VAL A 90 26.35 15.05 -5.66
CA VAL A 90 27.53 14.93 -6.53
C VAL A 90 27.24 14.00 -7.71
N ASN A 91 27.92 14.26 -8.83
CA ASN A 91 28.10 13.27 -9.87
C ASN A 91 29.16 12.25 -9.40
N ALA A 92 28.86 10.95 -9.49
CA ALA A 92 29.74 9.88 -9.02
C ALA A 92 31.10 9.89 -9.74
N SER A 93 31.11 10.02 -11.07
CA SER A 93 32.36 10.06 -11.85
C SER A 93 33.24 11.27 -11.50
N THR A 94 32.64 12.43 -11.27
CA THR A 94 33.35 13.64 -10.86
C THR A 94 33.95 13.48 -9.45
N TYR A 95 33.19 12.90 -8.51
CA TYR A 95 33.70 12.60 -7.18
C TYR A 95 34.90 11.65 -7.25
N ASN A 96 34.74 10.53 -7.95
CA ASN A 96 35.78 9.50 -8.07
C ASN A 96 37.03 10.01 -8.80
N ALA A 97 36.89 10.96 -9.74
CA ALA A 97 38.02 11.60 -10.42
C ALA A 97 38.73 12.66 -9.56
N GLY A 98 38.00 13.43 -8.75
CA GLY A 98 38.56 14.50 -7.91
C GLY A 98 39.13 14.01 -6.57
N GLY A 99 38.53 12.96 -6.02
CA GLY A 99 38.91 12.31 -4.76
C GLY A 99 39.04 13.27 -3.57
N ALA A 100 39.87 12.86 -2.61
CA ALA A 100 40.12 13.61 -1.38
C ALA A 100 40.68 15.03 -1.62
N ALA A 101 41.34 15.29 -2.75
CA ALA A 101 41.90 16.61 -3.06
C ALA A 101 40.83 17.67 -3.33
N THR A 102 39.67 17.28 -3.87
CA THR A 102 38.56 18.20 -4.17
C THR A 102 37.51 18.18 -3.06
N TYR A 103 37.22 17.01 -2.48
CA TYR A 103 36.09 16.81 -1.56
C TYR A 103 36.48 16.56 -0.09
N GLY A 104 37.79 16.55 0.21
CA GLY A 104 38.33 16.40 1.55
C GLY A 104 38.72 14.97 1.90
N ASN A 105 37.73 14.09 2.09
CA ASN A 105 37.94 12.67 2.42
C ASN A 105 37.76 11.78 1.17
N ALA A 106 38.35 10.58 1.20
CA ALA A 106 38.20 9.58 0.15
C ALA A 106 36.86 8.81 0.24
N ALA A 107 36.26 8.75 1.43
CA ALA A 107 34.90 8.22 1.63
C ALA A 107 33.86 9.33 1.41
N LEU A 108 32.82 9.03 0.64
CA LEU A 108 31.80 10.00 0.24
C LEU A 108 30.97 10.47 1.45
N ALA A 109 30.66 9.56 2.38
CA ALA A 109 30.03 9.89 3.66
C ALA A 109 30.74 10.99 4.45
N GLN A 110 32.05 11.07 4.33
CA GLN A 110 32.89 11.94 5.16
C GLN A 110 33.41 13.16 4.39
N SER A 111 32.83 13.44 3.22
CA SER A 111 33.09 14.67 2.48
C SER A 111 32.74 15.90 3.32
N THR A 112 33.48 17.00 3.17
CA THR A 112 33.18 18.22 3.93
C THR A 112 31.88 18.84 3.48
N SER A 113 30.80 18.79 4.27
CA SER A 113 29.56 19.50 3.97
C SER A 113 29.52 20.89 4.64
N VAL A 114 30.62 21.64 4.56
CA VAL A 114 30.76 22.97 5.19
C VAL A 114 30.87 24.04 4.11
N PRO A 115 29.78 24.77 3.80
CA PRO A 115 29.80 25.87 2.84
C PRO A 115 30.92 26.87 3.12
N GLY A 116 31.73 27.18 2.10
CA GLY A 116 32.88 28.09 2.23
C GLY A 116 34.14 27.47 2.83
N GLY A 117 34.17 26.15 3.05
CA GLY A 117 35.37 25.41 3.46
C GLY A 117 36.45 25.34 2.38
N LYS A 118 37.61 24.73 2.73
CA LYS A 118 38.75 24.56 1.81
C LYS A 118 38.44 23.62 0.62
N PHE A 119 37.49 22.71 0.82
CA PHE A 119 37.08 21.70 -0.15
C PHE A 119 35.64 21.97 -0.61
N THR A 120 35.25 21.36 -1.73
CA THR A 120 33.91 21.49 -2.29
C THR A 120 32.87 20.93 -1.33
N PRO A 121 31.89 21.74 -0.89
CA PRO A 121 30.79 21.28 -0.06
C PRO A 121 29.93 20.23 -0.77
N VAL A 122 29.57 19.16 -0.07
CA VAL A 122 28.64 18.14 -0.58
C VAL A 122 27.32 18.25 0.18
N ALA A 123 26.23 18.57 -0.51
CA ALA A 123 24.90 18.54 0.08
C ALA A 123 24.43 17.09 0.27
N ARG A 124 23.51 16.85 1.20
CA ARG A 124 22.64 15.68 1.15
C ARG A 124 21.39 16.05 0.38
N VAL A 125 21.03 15.21 -0.58
CA VAL A 125 19.94 15.46 -1.54
C VAL A 125 18.87 14.41 -1.31
N VAL A 126 17.63 14.86 -1.21
CA VAL A 126 16.47 13.98 -1.24
C VAL A 126 16.04 13.83 -2.69
N ALA A 127 15.83 12.60 -3.13
CA ALA A 127 15.12 12.30 -4.36
C ALA A 127 13.69 11.86 -4.01
N ASP A 128 12.70 12.55 -4.58
CA ASP A 128 11.29 12.22 -4.55
C ASP A 128 10.87 11.73 -5.95
N ILE A 129 10.61 10.43 -6.05
CA ILE A 129 10.43 9.73 -7.32
C ILE A 129 8.95 9.36 -7.50
N LYS A 130 8.29 9.99 -8.47
CA LYS A 130 6.87 9.78 -8.76
C LYS A 130 6.63 8.51 -9.58
N PHE A 131 5.38 8.06 -9.56
CA PHE A 131 4.88 6.92 -10.34
C PHE A 131 5.29 6.89 -11.82
N ASP A 132 5.32 8.03 -12.50
CA ASP A 132 5.68 8.13 -13.92
C ASP A 132 7.20 8.11 -14.18
N GLY A 133 8.00 8.03 -13.11
CA GLY A 133 9.45 8.09 -13.12
C GLY A 133 10.01 9.50 -13.17
N THR A 134 9.19 10.53 -12.98
CA THR A 134 9.66 11.87 -12.69
C THR A 134 10.43 11.85 -11.38
N VAL A 135 11.61 12.46 -11.37
CA VAL A 135 12.49 12.52 -10.20
C VAL A 135 12.68 13.99 -9.84
N ASP A 136 12.26 14.36 -8.65
CA ASP A 136 12.54 15.65 -8.03
C ASP A 136 13.71 15.48 -7.05
N THR A 137 14.76 16.27 -7.27
CA THR A 137 16.00 16.35 -6.49
C THR A 137 16.31 17.79 -6.09
N SER A 138 15.28 18.64 -6.08
CA SER A 138 15.38 20.06 -5.76
C SER A 138 15.65 20.31 -4.27
N THR A 139 15.26 19.35 -3.42
CA THR A 139 15.46 19.41 -1.98
C THR A 139 16.85 18.96 -1.58
N SER A 140 17.61 19.87 -0.95
CA SER A 140 18.96 19.58 -0.46
C SER A 140 19.33 20.34 0.82
N ALA A 141 20.23 19.77 1.61
CA ALA A 141 20.73 20.41 2.81
C ALA A 141 22.22 20.19 3.02
N TYR A 142 22.87 21.21 3.58
CA TYR A 142 24.22 21.15 4.12
C TYR A 142 24.15 21.08 5.65
N ASN A 143 25.25 20.66 6.29
CA ASN A 143 25.32 20.45 7.74
C ASN A 143 24.35 19.38 8.28
N ILE A 144 24.05 18.37 7.46
CA ILE A 144 23.44 17.11 7.89
C ILE A 144 24.34 15.93 7.53
N ASP A 145 24.51 15.03 8.49
CA ASP A 145 25.31 13.81 8.43
C ASP A 145 26.71 14.04 7.86
N ASN A 146 27.43 15.07 8.34
CA ASN A 146 28.69 15.49 7.73
C ASN A 146 29.85 14.52 7.99
N THR A 147 29.76 13.74 9.06
CA THR A 147 30.81 12.79 9.46
C THR A 147 30.44 11.35 9.13
N ASN A 148 29.28 11.13 8.49
CA ASN A 148 28.71 9.82 8.32
C ASN A 148 27.61 9.76 7.23
N ASN A 149 26.91 8.63 7.12
CA ASN A 149 25.94 8.42 6.06
C ASN A 149 24.55 9.01 6.40
N PRO A 150 23.89 9.73 5.48
CA PRO A 150 22.44 9.83 5.51
C PRO A 150 21.88 8.43 5.22
N ARG A 151 20.80 8.03 5.89
CA ARG A 151 20.33 6.64 5.83
C ARG A 151 18.96 6.49 5.20
N SER A 152 18.01 7.30 5.65
CA SER A 152 16.59 7.19 5.31
C SER A 152 15.94 8.56 5.19
N VAL A 153 14.82 8.59 4.48
CA VAL A 153 13.98 9.78 4.36
C VAL A 153 12.52 9.36 4.27
N ALA A 154 11.69 9.87 5.18
CA ALA A 154 10.24 9.65 5.14
C ALA A 154 9.51 10.90 4.67
N THR A 155 8.41 10.70 3.97
CA THR A 155 7.46 11.77 3.64
C THR A 155 6.03 11.25 3.64
N THR A 156 5.09 12.15 3.88
CA THR A 156 3.66 11.84 3.69
C THR A 156 3.32 11.89 2.21
N ASP A 157 3.77 12.93 1.50
CA ASP A 157 3.29 13.31 0.16
C ASP A 157 4.32 14.08 -0.68
N GLY A 158 5.57 14.20 -0.22
CA GLY A 158 6.61 14.97 -0.88
C GLY A 158 6.72 16.42 -0.45
N SER A 159 5.79 16.97 0.34
CA SER A 159 5.87 18.38 0.78
C SER A 159 6.90 18.65 1.87
N SER A 160 7.20 17.64 2.69
CA SER A 160 8.17 17.70 3.78
C SER A 160 8.85 16.36 3.96
N PHE A 161 10.14 16.40 4.27
CA PHE A 161 11.02 15.24 4.31
C PHE A 161 11.71 15.11 5.67
N TYR A 162 11.57 13.94 6.28
CA TYR A 162 12.20 13.57 7.53
C TYR A 162 13.45 12.76 7.26
N VAL A 163 14.58 13.45 7.16
CA VAL A 163 15.87 12.86 6.81
C VAL A 163 16.57 12.37 8.07
N ALA A 164 16.83 11.06 8.13
CA ALA A 164 17.50 10.41 9.24
C ALA A 164 18.87 9.88 8.81
N GLY A 165 19.84 9.96 9.72
CA GLY A 165 21.22 9.60 9.42
C GLY A 165 22.05 9.19 10.63
N GLN A 166 23.23 8.67 10.31
CA GLN A 166 24.10 8.01 11.27
C GLN A 166 24.70 8.98 12.29
N GLY A 167 24.74 8.52 13.54
CA GLY A 167 25.30 9.25 14.65
C GLY A 167 26.79 9.03 14.88
N VAL A 168 27.50 10.10 15.24
CA VAL A 168 28.86 10.07 15.77
C VAL A 168 28.91 10.92 17.03
N LYS A 169 29.06 10.29 18.19
CA LYS A 169 29.04 10.98 19.50
C LYS A 169 29.81 12.32 19.49
N GLY A 170 29.08 13.42 19.68
CA GLY A 170 29.62 14.78 19.74
C GLY A 170 29.43 15.60 18.45
N ASP A 171 29.04 14.95 17.35
CA ASP A 171 28.57 15.60 16.14
C ASP A 171 27.13 16.12 16.35
N LYS A 172 26.83 17.29 15.79
CA LYS A 172 25.50 17.93 15.83
C LYS A 172 24.81 17.94 14.46
N THR A 173 25.47 17.40 13.45
CA THR A 173 24.91 17.24 12.09
C THR A 173 24.22 15.89 11.91
N GLN A 174 24.34 14.97 12.87
CA GLN A 174 23.66 13.67 12.88
C GLN A 174 22.18 13.75 13.29
N GLY A 175 21.44 12.65 13.13
CA GLY A 175 20.15 12.44 13.80
C GLY A 175 18.97 12.49 12.84
N LEU A 176 18.02 13.37 13.11
CA LEU A 176 16.78 13.57 12.33
C LEU A 176 16.55 15.04 12.07
N PHE A 177 16.36 15.37 10.79
CA PHE A 177 16.10 16.72 10.31
C PHE A 177 14.82 16.75 9.48
N VAL A 178 14.13 17.89 9.52
CA VAL A 178 13.01 18.15 8.62
C VAL A 178 13.42 19.17 7.56
N LEU A 179 13.15 18.83 6.30
CA LEU A 179 13.34 19.68 5.13
C LEU A 179 11.99 19.87 4.45
N ASN A 180 11.80 21.03 3.81
CA ASN A 180 10.63 21.26 2.97
C ASN A 180 11.01 21.10 1.51
N ASP A 181 10.03 20.76 0.69
CA ASP A 181 10.24 20.62 -0.74
C ASP A 181 10.82 21.88 -1.41
N GLY A 182 11.63 21.68 -2.45
CA GLY A 182 12.31 22.75 -3.19
C GLY A 182 13.37 23.53 -2.40
N THR A 183 13.63 23.19 -1.14
CA THR A 183 14.55 23.99 -0.31
C THR A 183 16.00 23.54 -0.44
N THR A 184 16.90 24.53 -0.56
CA THR A 184 18.33 24.35 -0.34
C THR A 184 18.73 25.13 0.91
N THR A 185 19.16 24.44 1.98
CA THR A 185 19.44 25.09 3.28
C THR A 185 20.81 24.73 3.85
N THR A 186 21.42 25.68 4.57
CA THR A 186 22.66 25.46 5.35
C THR A 186 22.40 25.39 6.86
N THR A 187 21.16 25.66 7.28
CA THR A 187 20.71 25.58 8.68
C THR A 187 19.42 24.75 8.74
N PRO A 188 19.51 23.44 8.44
CA PRO A 188 18.37 22.54 8.46
C PRO A 188 17.78 22.45 9.86
N THR A 189 16.46 22.24 9.94
CA THR A 189 15.76 22.15 11.23
C THR A 189 15.99 20.77 11.85
N ALA A 190 16.79 20.71 12.91
CA ALA A 190 16.99 19.48 13.67
C ALA A 190 15.76 19.18 14.53
N ILE A 191 15.16 18.01 14.33
CA ILE A 191 14.18 17.41 15.25
C ILE A 191 14.93 16.72 16.39
N ASN A 192 16.01 16.01 16.05
CA ASN A 192 16.96 15.36 16.96
C ASN A 192 18.36 15.47 16.36
N ASN A 193 19.36 15.90 17.12
CA ASN A 193 20.73 16.02 16.63
C ASN A 193 21.80 15.33 17.50
N SER A 194 21.42 14.27 18.19
CA SER A 194 22.30 13.61 19.16
C SER A 194 22.22 12.08 19.16
N THR A 195 21.41 11.53 18.26
CA THR A 195 21.11 10.09 18.19
C THR A 195 21.65 9.48 16.91
N ASP A 196 22.04 8.21 16.97
CA ASP A 196 22.40 7.43 15.80
C ASP A 196 21.12 6.83 15.20
N MET A 197 20.58 7.52 14.21
CA MET A 197 19.27 7.23 13.61
C MET A 197 19.44 6.27 12.44
N ARG A 198 18.60 5.24 12.35
CA ARG A 198 18.66 4.22 11.29
C ARG A 198 17.60 4.47 10.23
N THR A 199 16.33 4.25 10.58
CA THR A 199 15.20 4.60 9.71
C THR A 199 14.27 5.65 10.31
N ALA A 200 13.54 6.33 9.42
CA ALA A 200 12.36 7.12 9.71
C ALA A 200 11.24 6.62 8.80
N GLU A 201 10.05 6.43 9.34
CA GLU A 201 8.86 5.96 8.61
C GLU A 201 7.62 6.67 9.14
N ILE A 202 6.63 6.93 8.29
CA ILE A 202 5.36 7.53 8.69
C ILE A 202 4.26 6.48 8.64
N TYR A 203 3.59 6.29 9.77
CA TYR A 203 2.48 5.35 9.89
C TYR A 203 1.33 5.99 10.66
N ASN A 204 0.11 5.92 10.11
CA ASN A 204 -1.10 6.53 10.68
C ASN A 204 -0.94 8.00 11.12
N GLY A 205 -0.17 8.79 10.36
CA GLY A 205 0.05 10.22 10.60
C GLY A 205 1.08 10.53 11.71
N ASN A 206 1.72 9.52 12.28
CA ASN A 206 2.80 9.67 13.26
C ASN A 206 4.14 9.30 12.63
N LEU A 207 5.19 10.00 13.03
CA LEU A 207 6.56 9.68 12.62
C LEU A 207 7.15 8.67 13.59
N TYR A 208 7.60 7.53 13.07
CA TYR A 208 8.34 6.51 13.79
C TYR A 208 9.79 6.52 13.34
N VAL A 209 10.68 6.17 14.26
CA VAL A 209 12.11 6.18 14.00
C VAL A 209 12.77 5.01 14.71
N SER A 210 13.81 4.45 14.11
CA SER A 210 14.68 3.47 14.76
C SER A 210 16.06 4.07 15.03
N THR A 211 16.69 3.61 16.10
CA THR A 211 17.98 4.11 16.55
C THR A 211 18.88 2.98 17.01
N ASP A 212 20.20 3.18 16.88
CA ASP A 212 21.18 2.22 17.39
C ASP A 212 21.03 1.98 18.90
N SER A 213 21.09 0.73 19.33
CA SER A 213 20.88 0.35 20.73
C SER A 213 21.93 0.92 21.70
N LYS A 214 23.07 1.43 21.20
CA LYS A 214 24.18 1.95 22.02
C LYS A 214 24.21 3.48 22.11
N GLN A 215 23.48 4.23 21.28
CA GLN A 215 23.52 5.69 21.29
C GLN A 215 22.11 6.33 21.39
N GLY A 216 21.99 7.32 22.28
CA GLY A 216 20.81 8.20 22.38
C GLY A 216 19.84 7.88 23.54
N PRO A 217 18.93 8.83 23.86
CA PRO A 217 17.90 8.68 24.88
C PRO A 217 16.71 7.81 24.43
N THR A 218 16.64 7.48 23.14
CA THR A 218 15.47 6.88 22.45
C THR A 218 15.80 5.54 21.82
N ALA A 219 16.78 4.83 22.38
CA ALA A 219 17.32 3.62 21.80
C ALA A 219 16.23 2.57 21.49
N ASN A 220 16.28 2.01 20.29
CA ASN A 220 15.26 1.17 19.63
C ASN A 220 14.24 2.00 18.81
N ILE A 221 12.99 1.53 18.68
CA ILE A 221 11.94 2.14 17.89
C ILE A 221 11.14 3.11 18.76
N ALA A 222 10.99 4.35 18.29
CA ALA A 222 10.31 5.42 19.01
C ALA A 222 9.32 6.17 18.11
N GLU A 223 8.28 6.70 18.73
CA GLU A 223 7.20 7.43 18.08
C GLU A 223 7.23 8.92 18.45
N TYR A 224 7.10 9.78 17.45
CA TYR A 224 6.68 11.15 17.64
C TYR A 224 5.16 11.24 17.52
N ASN A 225 4.52 11.95 18.45
CA ASN A 225 3.08 12.21 18.37
C ASN A 225 2.83 13.23 17.23
N GLY A 226 2.43 12.73 16.07
CA GLY A 226 2.33 13.49 14.83
C GLY A 226 3.67 13.68 14.11
N LEU A 227 3.69 14.68 13.25
CA LEU A 227 4.81 15.04 12.38
C LEU A 227 5.49 16.31 12.93
N PRO A 228 6.63 16.20 13.62
CA PRO A 228 7.26 17.36 14.27
C PRO A 228 7.89 18.30 13.24
N THR A 229 7.83 19.61 13.49
CA THR A 229 8.45 20.65 12.65
C THR A 229 9.55 21.44 13.37
N ALA A 230 9.87 21.03 14.60
CA ALA A 230 10.91 21.60 15.45
C ALA A 230 11.45 20.52 16.41
N ALA A 231 12.50 20.84 17.17
CA ALA A 231 13.10 19.95 18.14
C ALA A 231 12.04 19.27 19.04
N ALA A 232 12.02 17.94 19.01
CA ALA A 232 11.03 17.14 19.72
C ALA A 232 11.68 15.87 20.29
N THR A 233 11.07 15.32 21.33
CA THR A 233 11.51 14.06 21.94
C THR A 233 10.48 12.98 21.64
N PRO A 234 10.86 11.87 20.98
CA PRO A 234 9.95 10.76 20.73
C PRO A 234 9.83 9.87 21.98
N THR A 235 8.80 9.05 22.01
CA THR A 235 8.55 8.06 23.06
C THR A 235 8.90 6.68 22.51
N VAL A 236 9.82 5.96 23.17
CA VAL A 236 10.15 4.57 22.80
C VAL A 236 8.91 3.71 22.92
N LEU A 237 8.67 2.84 21.93
CA LEU A 237 7.53 1.93 21.95
C LEU A 237 7.58 1.07 23.21
N PRO A 238 6.50 1.02 24.01
CA PRO A 238 6.51 0.35 25.30
C PRO A 238 6.81 -1.13 25.14
N GLY A 239 7.80 -1.66 25.87
CA GLY A 239 8.21 -3.06 25.80
C GLY A 239 9.37 -3.35 24.83
N ILE A 240 9.58 -2.52 23.80
CA ILE A 240 10.69 -2.69 22.86
C ILE A 240 11.94 -1.95 23.38
N SER A 241 12.75 -2.67 24.16
CA SER A 241 13.94 -2.12 24.83
C SER A 241 15.22 -2.34 24.00
N LYS A 242 16.39 -1.87 24.48
CA LYS A 242 17.69 -2.10 23.82
C LYS A 242 18.07 -3.57 23.61
N SER A 243 17.53 -4.43 24.46
CA SER A 243 17.74 -5.87 24.43
C SER A 243 16.46 -6.59 24.82
N VAL A 244 16.35 -7.84 24.42
CA VAL A 244 15.24 -8.73 24.73
C VAL A 244 15.79 -10.08 25.19
N THR A 245 15.12 -10.68 26.17
CA THR A 245 15.43 -12.04 26.60
C THR A 245 14.60 -13.01 25.76
N LEU A 246 15.29 -13.88 25.03
CA LEU A 246 14.68 -14.90 24.19
C LEU A 246 14.09 -16.02 25.06
N GLY A 247 12.82 -16.32 24.81
CA GLY A 247 12.13 -17.51 25.25
C GLY A 247 12.35 -18.71 24.32
N ALA A 248 11.78 -19.85 24.71
CA ALA A 248 11.90 -21.08 23.96
C ALA A 248 11.35 -20.92 22.53
N GLY A 249 12.17 -21.29 21.53
CA GLY A 249 11.85 -21.17 20.11
C GLY A 249 12.04 -19.79 19.49
N GLN A 250 12.40 -18.75 20.25
CA GLN A 250 12.51 -17.38 19.72
C GLN A 250 13.88 -17.05 19.14
N GLY A 251 14.88 -17.90 19.33
CA GLY A 251 16.22 -17.68 18.81
C GLY A 251 16.46 -18.26 17.42
N ASN A 252 17.56 -17.85 16.82
CA ASN A 252 18.02 -18.32 15.52
C ASN A 252 19.27 -19.23 15.64
N ILE A 253 19.86 -19.58 14.49
CA ILE A 253 21.02 -20.48 14.41
C ILE A 253 22.28 -19.92 15.11
N VAL A 254 22.38 -18.61 15.30
CA VAL A 254 23.57 -17.95 15.88
C VAL A 254 23.42 -17.77 17.39
N ASN A 255 22.25 -17.32 17.86
CA ASN A 255 22.04 -16.95 19.26
C ASN A 255 21.33 -18.03 20.10
N GLY A 256 20.68 -19.02 19.46
CA GLY A 256 19.95 -20.10 20.13
C GLY A 256 18.72 -19.62 20.92
N SER A 257 17.89 -20.56 21.37
CA SER A 257 16.58 -20.24 21.96
C SER A 257 16.58 -19.82 23.45
N SER A 258 17.71 -19.37 23.98
CA SER A 258 17.81 -18.91 25.38
C SER A 258 18.97 -17.94 25.56
N GLY A 259 18.67 -16.74 26.07
CA GLY A 259 19.69 -15.71 26.31
C GLY A 259 19.13 -14.31 26.13
N THR A 260 19.95 -13.29 26.36
CA THR A 260 19.60 -11.90 26.06
C THR A 260 20.33 -11.45 24.82
N VAL A 261 19.57 -10.95 23.84
CA VAL A 261 20.10 -10.40 22.59
C VAL A 261 19.90 -8.89 22.54
N ASN A 262 20.86 -8.18 21.99
CA ASN A 262 20.73 -6.75 21.71
C ASN A 262 19.99 -6.57 20.38
N LEU A 263 19.06 -5.62 20.38
CA LEU A 263 18.30 -5.26 19.20
C LEU A 263 19.09 -4.25 18.34
N SER A 264 19.01 -4.40 17.03
CA SER A 264 19.58 -3.51 16.02
C SER A 264 18.54 -3.28 14.92
N PRO A 265 17.45 -2.56 15.24
CA PRO A 265 16.34 -2.35 14.30
C PRO A 265 16.80 -1.46 13.14
N GLU A 266 17.07 -2.05 11.98
CA GLU A 266 17.47 -1.33 10.76
C GLU A 266 16.26 -0.67 10.11
N ASN A 267 15.19 -1.44 9.91
CA ASN A 267 13.90 -0.98 9.38
C ASN A 267 12.75 -1.69 10.10
N PHE A 268 11.53 -1.19 9.94
CA PHE A 268 10.35 -1.83 10.51
C PHE A 268 9.15 -1.74 9.56
N TYR A 269 8.06 -2.43 9.90
CA TYR A 269 6.83 -2.40 9.13
C TYR A 269 5.64 -2.68 10.04
N PHE A 270 4.69 -1.76 10.08
CA PHE A 270 3.42 -1.97 10.77
C PHE A 270 2.45 -2.70 9.84
N ALA A 271 2.20 -3.97 10.13
CA ALA A 271 1.16 -4.73 9.41
C ALA A 271 -0.25 -4.28 9.82
N ASN A 272 -0.41 -3.82 11.06
CA ASN A 272 -1.59 -3.16 11.60
C ASN A 272 -1.21 -2.43 12.92
N ALA A 273 -2.19 -1.83 13.59
CA ALA A 273 -1.97 -1.07 14.83
C ALA A 273 -1.43 -1.90 16.02
N THR A 274 -1.48 -3.23 15.94
CA THR A 274 -1.09 -4.16 17.01
C THR A 274 -0.02 -5.18 16.60
N THR A 275 0.47 -5.14 15.36
CA THR A 275 1.47 -6.07 14.83
C THR A 275 2.56 -5.29 14.10
N LEU A 276 3.80 -5.47 14.55
CA LEU A 276 4.99 -4.79 14.05
C LEU A 276 6.04 -5.82 13.66
N TYR A 277 6.61 -5.67 12.47
CA TYR A 277 7.77 -6.41 12.02
C TYR A 277 9.00 -5.54 12.08
N VAL A 278 10.13 -6.10 12.50
CA VAL A 278 11.40 -5.37 12.64
C VAL A 278 12.49 -6.15 11.94
N ALA A 279 13.09 -5.53 10.92
CA ALA A 279 14.31 -6.03 10.29
C ALA A 279 15.49 -5.71 11.21
N ASP A 280 16.05 -6.74 11.82
CA ASP A 280 17.17 -6.62 12.74
C ASP A 280 18.47 -6.99 12.02
N GLY A 281 19.44 -6.07 12.04
CA GLY A 281 20.73 -6.24 11.36
C GLY A 281 21.66 -7.25 12.02
N GLY A 282 21.35 -7.70 13.24
CA GLY A 282 22.08 -8.78 13.93
C GLY A 282 23.54 -8.47 14.25
N GLN A 283 23.85 -7.21 14.57
CA GLN A 283 25.23 -6.72 14.71
C GLN A 283 25.72 -6.70 16.17
N PRO A 284 26.47 -7.70 16.68
CA PRO A 284 27.32 -7.45 17.83
C PRO A 284 28.66 -6.86 17.40
N LYS A 285 28.75 -5.54 17.20
CA LYS A 285 30.07 -4.88 17.23
C LYS A 285 30.62 -4.93 18.66
N ALA A 286 31.73 -5.64 18.87
CA ALA A 286 32.46 -5.79 20.14
C ALA A 286 31.71 -6.50 21.28
N GLY A 287 31.48 -7.82 21.14
CA GLY A 287 31.25 -8.72 22.29
C GLY A 287 29.80 -8.90 22.79
N GLY A 288 28.80 -8.50 22.02
CA GLY A 288 27.38 -8.79 22.31
C GLY A 288 26.84 -10.03 21.57
N VAL A 289 25.59 -10.41 21.84
CA VAL A 289 24.80 -11.32 20.99
C VAL A 289 23.73 -10.45 20.34
N GLY A 290 23.75 -10.32 19.01
CA GLY A 290 22.68 -9.66 18.25
C GLY A 290 21.54 -10.64 17.98
N ASP A 291 20.33 -10.14 17.70
CA ASP A 291 19.26 -11.03 17.28
C ASP A 291 19.47 -11.44 15.82
N GLY A 292 19.28 -10.52 14.87
CA GLY A 292 19.38 -10.80 13.44
C GLY A 292 18.15 -11.53 12.89
N GLY A 293 17.68 -11.09 11.72
CA GLY A 293 16.50 -11.65 11.05
C GLY A 293 15.31 -10.70 11.16
N LEU A 294 14.09 -11.26 11.07
CA LEU A 294 12.85 -10.49 11.08
C LEU A 294 12.04 -10.81 12.33
N GLN A 295 11.99 -9.87 13.26
CA GLN A 295 11.23 -10.02 14.50
C GLN A 295 9.77 -9.68 14.28
N LYS A 296 8.87 -10.46 14.85
CA LYS A 296 7.45 -10.11 14.98
C LYS A 296 7.13 -9.72 16.41
N TRP A 297 6.49 -8.56 16.55
CA TRP A 297 6.05 -8.01 17.82
C TRP A 297 4.53 -7.82 17.81
N THR A 298 3.88 -8.13 18.92
CA THR A 298 2.45 -7.82 19.11
C THR A 298 2.21 -6.95 20.35
N LEU A 299 1.26 -6.03 20.22
CA LEU A 299 0.85 -5.16 21.31
C LEU A 299 -0.16 -5.89 22.21
N GLY A 300 0.26 -6.19 23.44
CA GLY A 300 -0.59 -6.81 24.44
C GLY A 300 -1.66 -5.86 24.99
N SER A 301 -2.70 -6.42 25.62
CA SER A 301 -3.78 -5.65 26.26
C SER A 301 -3.32 -4.77 27.43
N ASN A 302 -2.10 -4.97 27.91
CA ASN A 302 -1.42 -4.13 28.91
C ASN A 302 -0.71 -2.91 28.29
N GLY A 303 -0.82 -2.72 26.97
CA GLY A 303 -0.15 -1.65 26.24
C GLY A 303 1.36 -1.83 26.12
N GLN A 304 1.88 -3.06 26.22
CA GLN A 304 3.30 -3.38 26.00
C GLN A 304 3.45 -4.27 24.77
N TRP A 305 4.43 -3.94 23.93
CA TRP A 305 4.87 -4.80 22.83
C TRP A 305 5.67 -5.98 23.37
N GLY A 306 5.30 -7.19 22.95
CA GLY A 306 6.02 -8.43 23.24
C GLY A 306 6.61 -9.02 21.96
N LEU A 307 7.84 -9.54 22.04
CA LEU A 307 8.42 -10.33 20.96
C LEU A 307 7.71 -11.68 20.91
N ASP A 308 7.10 -12.01 19.77
CA ASP A 308 6.47 -13.30 19.54
C ASP A 308 7.51 -14.33 19.08
N TYR A 309 8.28 -13.99 18.04
CA TYR A 309 9.36 -14.81 17.48
C TYR A 309 10.21 -14.02 16.48
N THR A 310 11.36 -14.60 16.12
CA THR A 310 12.26 -14.09 15.07
C THR A 310 12.37 -15.08 13.91
N LEU A 311 11.94 -14.65 12.72
CA LEU A 311 12.06 -15.40 11.48
C LEU A 311 13.47 -15.26 10.91
N SER A 312 14.12 -16.39 10.62
CA SER A 312 15.50 -16.40 10.09
C SER A 312 15.81 -17.59 9.18
N ALA A 313 14.91 -18.57 9.07
CA ALA A 313 15.09 -19.70 8.18
C ALA A 313 15.21 -19.22 6.72
N GLY A 314 16.20 -19.72 5.98
CA GLY A 314 16.48 -19.31 4.60
C GLY A 314 17.45 -18.12 4.46
N LEU A 315 17.69 -17.32 5.50
CA LEU A 315 18.65 -16.20 5.45
C LEU A 315 20.12 -16.65 5.59
N ASN A 316 20.34 -17.84 6.16
CA ASN A 316 21.67 -18.36 6.51
C ASN A 316 22.48 -17.38 7.39
N VAL A 317 21.82 -16.79 8.41
CA VAL A 317 22.42 -15.81 9.32
C VAL A 317 23.73 -16.34 9.92
N GLN A 318 24.76 -15.49 9.91
CA GLN A 318 26.11 -15.76 10.40
C GLN A 318 26.45 -14.87 11.59
N SER A 319 27.30 -15.38 12.48
CA SER A 319 27.93 -14.53 13.51
C SER A 319 28.83 -13.49 12.84
N ASN A 320 28.85 -12.27 13.36
CA ASN A 320 29.76 -11.19 12.94
C ASN A 320 31.24 -11.43 13.34
N THR A 321 31.66 -12.68 13.30
CA THR A 321 33.04 -13.16 13.48
C THR A 321 33.55 -13.92 12.26
N GLY A 322 32.66 -14.19 11.28
CA GLY A 322 33.02 -14.76 9.99
C GLY A 322 33.72 -13.74 9.08
N THR A 323 34.10 -14.17 7.88
CA THR A 323 34.75 -13.31 6.87
C THR A 323 33.76 -12.67 5.91
N GLN A 324 32.62 -13.33 5.65
CA GLN A 324 31.58 -12.86 4.74
C GLN A 324 30.22 -13.50 5.11
N GLY A 325 29.12 -12.83 4.78
CA GLY A 325 27.77 -13.38 4.85
C GLY A 325 26.74 -12.43 5.45
N THR A 326 25.51 -12.94 5.61
CA THR A 326 24.37 -12.21 6.17
C THR A 326 24.41 -12.20 7.70
N THR A 327 24.39 -11.03 8.34
CA THR A 327 24.21 -10.93 9.82
C THR A 327 22.75 -10.72 10.22
N GLY A 328 21.91 -10.23 9.30
CA GLY A 328 20.53 -9.88 9.56
C GLY A 328 19.88 -9.25 8.35
N LEU A 329 18.93 -8.34 8.57
CA LEU A 329 18.19 -7.67 7.51
C LEU A 329 18.35 -6.15 7.57
N ILE A 330 18.35 -5.52 6.40
CA ILE A 330 18.30 -4.07 6.18
C ILE A 330 17.33 -3.79 5.03
N GLY A 331 16.56 -2.70 5.13
CA GLY A 331 15.42 -2.48 4.25
C GLY A 331 14.28 -3.45 4.56
N LEU A 332 13.06 -2.92 4.66
CA LEU A 332 11.88 -3.74 4.89
C LEU A 332 10.67 -3.06 4.26
N THR A 333 9.88 -3.83 3.54
CA THR A 333 8.55 -3.42 3.12
C THR A 333 7.59 -4.61 3.18
N GLY A 334 6.30 -4.33 3.21
CA GLY A 334 5.30 -5.37 3.39
C GLY A 334 3.93 -4.98 2.88
N VAL A 335 3.12 -6.02 2.68
CA VAL A 335 1.69 -5.88 2.39
C VAL A 335 0.92 -6.91 3.22
N THR A 336 -0.05 -6.43 3.98
CA THR A 336 -1.03 -7.30 4.63
C THR A 336 -2.00 -7.83 3.57
N ASN A 337 -2.10 -9.15 3.50
CA ASN A 337 -2.96 -9.87 2.56
C ASN A 337 -4.37 -10.03 3.14
N THR A 338 -5.35 -10.14 2.25
CA THR A 338 -6.76 -10.30 2.63
C THR A 338 -7.08 -11.64 3.29
N ASP A 339 -6.18 -12.62 3.20
CA ASP A 339 -6.29 -13.93 3.83
C ASP A 339 -5.77 -13.99 5.28
N GLY A 340 -5.39 -12.84 5.86
CA GLY A 340 -4.84 -12.77 7.22
C GLY A 340 -3.34 -13.09 7.29
N THR A 341 -2.65 -13.23 6.15
CA THR A 341 -1.19 -13.28 6.10
C THR A 341 -0.60 -11.90 5.81
N VAL A 342 0.72 -11.79 5.89
CA VAL A 342 1.49 -10.63 5.46
C VAL A 342 2.66 -11.10 4.61
N SER A 343 2.82 -10.50 3.43
CA SER A 343 3.99 -10.73 2.58
C SER A 343 5.02 -9.64 2.84
N LEU A 344 6.24 -10.03 3.19
CA LEU A 344 7.32 -9.14 3.61
C LEU A 344 8.54 -9.34 2.71
N TYR A 345 9.21 -8.24 2.40
CA TYR A 345 10.37 -8.19 1.54
C TYR A 345 11.47 -7.38 2.21
N ALA A 346 12.69 -7.91 2.21
CA ALA A 346 13.81 -7.30 2.91
C ALA A 346 15.12 -7.58 2.17
N THR A 347 16.13 -6.73 2.36
CA THR A 347 17.50 -7.05 1.94
C THR A 347 18.33 -7.48 3.16
N ASN A 348 19.56 -7.97 2.95
CA ASN A 348 20.42 -8.41 4.05
C ASN A 348 21.40 -7.34 4.53
N SER A 349 21.55 -7.25 5.85
CA SER A 349 22.77 -6.71 6.46
C SER A 349 23.89 -7.73 6.35
N THR A 350 25.10 -7.26 6.06
CA THR A 350 26.25 -8.14 5.80
C THR A 350 27.37 -7.99 6.85
N ILE A 351 28.27 -8.98 6.90
CA ILE A 351 29.49 -8.93 7.72
C ILE A 351 30.46 -7.92 7.12
N GLY A 352 30.79 -8.12 5.85
CA GLY A 352 31.60 -7.22 5.04
C GLY A 352 30.72 -6.27 4.26
N ASP A 353 31.20 -5.04 4.14
CA ASP A 353 30.57 -3.94 3.40
C ASP A 353 30.38 -4.26 1.91
N LEU A 354 31.30 -5.07 1.35
CA LEU A 354 31.29 -5.55 -0.04
C LEU A 354 30.71 -6.96 -0.23
N ASP A 355 30.15 -7.57 0.81
CA ASP A 355 29.57 -8.91 0.69
C ASP A 355 28.35 -8.91 -0.25
N GLN A 356 28.06 -10.08 -0.84
CA GLN A 356 26.90 -10.28 -1.70
C GLN A 356 25.59 -9.93 -0.97
N THR A 357 24.78 -9.11 -1.63
CA THR A 357 23.46 -8.71 -1.16
C THR A 357 22.35 -9.36 -1.99
N TYR A 358 21.20 -9.54 -1.35
CA TYR A 358 20.04 -10.26 -1.87
C TYR A 358 18.75 -9.55 -1.48
N LEU A 359 17.73 -9.69 -2.32
CA LEU A 359 16.35 -9.44 -1.95
C LEU A 359 15.73 -10.75 -1.51
N TYR A 360 15.13 -10.74 -0.33
CA TYR A 360 14.38 -11.86 0.21
C TYR A 360 12.88 -11.57 0.23
N GLY A 361 12.09 -12.62 0.12
CA GLY A 361 10.65 -12.60 0.39
C GLY A 361 10.26 -13.67 1.40
N ILE A 362 9.30 -13.36 2.26
CA ILE A 362 8.67 -14.29 3.21
C ILE A 362 7.18 -13.96 3.31
N THR A 363 6.39 -14.93 3.76
CA THR A 363 4.99 -14.70 4.14
C THR A 363 4.78 -15.27 5.53
N ASP A 364 4.20 -14.46 6.41
CA ASP A 364 3.87 -14.81 7.79
C ASP A 364 2.36 -14.75 8.02
N ASN A 365 1.86 -15.56 8.95
CA ASN A 365 0.47 -15.51 9.40
C ASN A 365 0.30 -14.49 10.53
N LEU A 366 -0.52 -13.45 10.32
CA LEU A 366 -0.72 -12.40 11.33
C LEU A 366 -1.26 -12.92 12.66
N ALA A 367 -2.08 -13.99 12.64
CA ALA A 367 -2.63 -14.59 13.85
C ALA A 367 -1.62 -15.42 14.66
N ALA A 368 -0.48 -15.79 14.07
CA ALA A 368 0.56 -16.55 14.77
C ALA A 368 1.32 -15.64 15.74
N THR A 369 1.24 -15.94 17.03
CA THR A 369 1.92 -15.22 18.14
C THR A 369 2.91 -16.11 18.91
N THR A 370 3.24 -17.28 18.37
CA THR A 370 4.18 -18.21 19.00
C THR A 370 5.15 -18.78 17.97
N PRO A 371 6.39 -19.14 18.36
CA PRO A 371 7.36 -19.74 17.43
C PRO A 371 6.84 -20.99 16.71
N SER A 372 6.01 -21.82 17.38
CA SER A 372 5.39 -22.99 16.77
C SER A 372 4.41 -22.66 15.65
N GLY A 373 3.76 -21.50 15.73
CA GLY A 373 2.85 -21.01 14.69
C GLY A 373 3.58 -20.63 13.40
N ALA A 374 4.85 -20.23 13.50
CA ALA A 374 5.68 -19.79 12.39
C ALA A 374 6.73 -20.83 11.92
N ALA A 375 6.71 -22.05 12.48
CA ALA A 375 7.78 -23.04 12.29
C ALA A 375 7.97 -23.52 10.83
N GLY A 376 7.01 -23.25 9.94
CA GLY A 376 7.08 -23.59 8.51
C GLY A 376 7.55 -22.45 7.61
N GLU A 377 7.77 -21.26 8.15
CA GLU A 377 8.08 -20.06 7.37
C GLU A 377 9.57 -19.95 7.10
N ALA A 378 9.92 -19.62 5.85
CA ALA A 378 11.30 -19.46 5.43
C ALA A 378 11.41 -18.41 4.34
N PHE A 379 12.49 -17.64 4.41
CA PHE A 379 12.85 -16.67 3.39
C PHE A 379 13.26 -17.37 2.09
N LYS A 380 12.85 -16.78 0.98
CA LYS A 380 13.30 -17.13 -0.36
C LYS A 380 14.14 -16.00 -0.91
N ILE A 381 15.27 -16.31 -1.52
CA ILE A 381 16.01 -15.35 -2.33
C ILE A 381 15.18 -15.11 -3.60
N LEU A 382 14.76 -13.87 -3.81
CA LEU A 382 14.01 -13.44 -4.98
C LEU A 382 14.94 -12.82 -6.03
N TYR A 383 15.93 -12.05 -5.58
CA TYR A 383 16.88 -11.38 -6.46
C TYR A 383 18.27 -11.38 -5.83
N VAL A 384 19.30 -11.57 -6.67
CA VAL A 384 20.72 -11.52 -6.29
C VAL A 384 21.30 -10.27 -6.91
N ALA A 385 21.93 -9.41 -6.11
CA ALA A 385 22.59 -8.23 -6.67
C ALA A 385 23.68 -8.64 -7.67
N PRO A 386 23.80 -7.99 -8.83
CA PRO A 386 24.91 -8.22 -9.76
C PRO A 386 26.28 -8.08 -9.10
N THR A 387 27.31 -8.66 -9.70
CA THR A 387 28.71 -8.44 -9.28
C THR A 387 29.04 -6.95 -9.31
N ASP A 388 29.87 -6.50 -8.38
CA ASP A 388 30.23 -5.08 -8.21
C ASP A 388 29.02 -4.17 -7.92
N THR A 389 27.94 -4.74 -7.36
CA THR A 389 26.80 -3.97 -6.85
C THR A 389 26.35 -4.39 -5.45
N ASN A 390 25.65 -3.50 -4.76
CA ASN A 390 24.95 -3.80 -3.51
C ASN A 390 23.50 -3.32 -3.59
N ILE A 391 22.59 -4.06 -2.96
CA ILE A 391 21.23 -3.61 -2.68
C ILE A 391 21.02 -3.42 -1.18
N ARG A 392 20.26 -2.40 -0.81
CA ARG A 392 20.03 -2.02 0.61
C ARG A 392 18.56 -1.69 0.91
N GLY A 393 17.93 -0.92 0.04
CA GLY A 393 16.54 -0.50 0.18
C GLY A 393 15.60 -1.40 -0.62
N VAL A 394 14.39 -1.58 -0.11
CA VAL A 394 13.28 -2.19 -0.83
C VAL A 394 11.98 -1.50 -0.42
N ALA A 395 11.16 -1.15 -1.40
CA ALA A 395 9.83 -0.61 -1.21
C ALA A 395 8.89 -1.17 -2.29
N PHE A 396 7.58 -1.07 -2.08
CA PHE A 396 6.64 -1.22 -3.19
C PHE A 396 6.76 -0.04 -4.14
N ALA A 397 6.57 -0.32 -5.43
CA ALA A 397 6.52 0.70 -6.44
C ALA A 397 5.40 1.72 -6.12
N PRO A 398 5.64 3.02 -6.39
CA PRO A 398 4.65 4.05 -6.14
C PRO A 398 3.45 3.85 -7.05
N GLN A 399 2.35 4.50 -6.73
CA GLN A 399 1.10 4.42 -7.49
C GLN A 399 0.72 5.81 -8.00
N ALA A 400 0.00 5.87 -9.11
CA ALA A 400 -0.61 7.13 -9.50
C ALA A 400 -1.52 7.62 -8.37
N ALA A 401 -1.52 8.94 -8.12
CA ALA A 401 -2.48 9.58 -7.25
C ALA A 401 -3.90 9.07 -7.57
N ASP A 402 -4.66 8.71 -6.54
CA ASP A 402 -6.05 8.34 -6.71
C ASP A 402 -6.76 9.47 -7.47
N VAL A 403 -7.19 9.16 -8.69
CA VAL A 403 -7.64 10.17 -9.63
C VAL A 403 -9.02 10.66 -9.19
N THR A 404 -9.19 11.94 -8.85
CA THR A 404 -10.44 12.53 -8.33
C THR A 404 -11.43 12.96 -9.42
N CYS A 405 -12.29 12.06 -9.90
CA CYS A 405 -13.12 12.32 -11.09
C CYS A 405 -14.63 12.19 -10.87
N PHE A 406 -15.40 13.00 -11.60
CA PHE A 406 -16.83 12.78 -11.86
C PHE A 406 -17.02 11.84 -13.04
N VAL A 407 -18.07 11.03 -13.06
CA VAL A 407 -18.43 10.25 -14.26
C VAL A 407 -19.30 11.10 -15.20
N SER A 408 -19.18 10.87 -16.51
CA SER A 408 -20.05 11.51 -17.52
C SER A 408 -21.53 11.40 -17.14
N GLY A 409 -22.29 12.46 -17.41
CA GLY A 409 -23.69 12.62 -17.06
C GLY A 409 -23.91 13.15 -15.65
N THR A 410 -22.85 13.33 -14.83
CA THR A 410 -22.91 14.02 -13.54
C THR A 410 -23.18 15.49 -13.76
N ARG A 411 -24.22 16.03 -13.14
CA ARG A 411 -24.55 17.45 -13.24
C ARG A 411 -23.87 18.26 -12.16
N ILE A 412 -23.18 19.32 -12.57
CA ILE A 412 -22.58 20.31 -11.70
C ILE A 412 -23.51 21.53 -11.64
N ARG A 413 -23.79 22.02 -10.44
CA ARG A 413 -24.55 23.26 -10.27
C ARG A 413 -23.71 24.44 -10.76
N THR A 414 -24.27 25.19 -11.69
CA THR A 414 -23.70 26.42 -12.24
C THR A 414 -24.67 27.59 -12.07
N ALA A 415 -24.22 28.80 -12.39
CA ALA A 415 -25.06 29.99 -12.44
C ALA A 415 -26.26 29.84 -13.40
N ASP A 416 -26.12 29.02 -14.44
CA ASP A 416 -27.13 28.78 -15.48
C ASP A 416 -27.95 27.49 -15.25
N GLY A 417 -27.75 26.83 -14.11
CA GLY A 417 -28.46 25.62 -13.70
C GLY A 417 -27.55 24.41 -13.55
N ASP A 418 -28.14 23.22 -13.49
CA ASP A 418 -27.42 21.95 -13.37
C ASP A 418 -26.98 21.45 -14.76
N ILE A 419 -25.68 21.56 -15.07
CA ILE A 419 -25.11 21.23 -16.39
C ILE A 419 -24.31 19.91 -16.29
N PRO A 420 -24.50 18.93 -17.20
CA PRO A 420 -23.66 17.73 -17.27
C PRO A 420 -22.17 18.08 -17.41
N VAL A 421 -21.30 17.35 -16.72
CA VAL A 421 -19.87 17.64 -16.64
C VAL A 421 -19.18 17.66 -18.01
N GLU A 422 -19.62 16.83 -18.94
CA GLU A 422 -19.14 16.77 -20.32
C GLU A 422 -19.59 17.95 -21.21
N ASP A 423 -20.61 18.69 -20.78
CA ASP A 423 -21.15 19.86 -21.49
C ASP A 423 -20.61 21.19 -20.92
N LEU A 424 -19.89 21.14 -19.79
CA LEU A 424 -19.26 22.31 -19.17
C LEU A 424 -18.17 22.89 -20.08
N GLN A 425 -17.96 24.19 -19.96
CA GLN A 425 -16.91 24.93 -20.66
C GLN A 425 -16.04 25.70 -19.66
N VAL A 426 -14.76 25.88 -19.97
CA VAL A 426 -13.91 26.82 -19.23
C VAL A 426 -14.52 28.22 -19.32
N GLY A 427 -14.58 28.90 -18.19
CA GLY A 427 -15.27 30.19 -18.02
C GLY A 427 -16.69 30.06 -17.47
N ASP A 428 -17.32 28.89 -17.54
CA ASP A 428 -18.60 28.64 -16.86
C ASP A 428 -18.44 28.85 -15.35
N ARG A 429 -19.51 29.29 -14.69
CA ARG A 429 -19.48 29.62 -13.26
C ARG A 429 -20.14 28.54 -12.43
N ALA A 430 -19.34 27.68 -11.80
CA ALA A 430 -19.82 26.71 -10.83
C ALA A 430 -20.30 27.41 -9.54
N VAL A 431 -21.37 26.90 -8.94
CA VAL A 431 -21.84 27.31 -7.62
C VAL A 431 -21.15 26.45 -6.57
N THR A 432 -20.47 27.09 -5.64
CA THR A 432 -19.81 26.40 -4.53
C THR A 432 -20.81 26.07 -3.41
N ALA A 433 -20.45 25.15 -2.51
CA ALA A 433 -21.28 24.81 -1.35
C ALA A 433 -21.54 26.01 -0.43
N ALA A 434 -20.63 27.00 -0.41
CA ALA A 434 -20.80 28.26 0.31
C ALA A 434 -21.75 29.25 -0.41
N GLY A 435 -22.16 28.96 -1.65
CA GLY A 435 -23.03 29.81 -2.47
C GLY A 435 -22.30 30.82 -3.35
N ASP A 436 -20.96 30.76 -3.40
CA ASP A 436 -20.16 31.62 -4.29
C ASP A 436 -20.21 31.10 -5.74
N LEU A 437 -19.92 31.99 -6.69
CA LEU A 437 -19.68 31.63 -8.09
C LEU A 437 -18.18 31.63 -8.37
N ARG A 438 -17.67 30.51 -8.89
CA ARG A 438 -16.26 30.35 -9.28
C ARG A 438 -16.17 29.94 -10.74
N ALA A 439 -15.29 30.60 -11.49
CA ALA A 439 -15.04 30.23 -12.88
C ALA A 439 -14.33 28.87 -12.94
N ILE A 440 -14.79 27.99 -13.85
CA ILE A 440 -14.06 26.78 -14.24
C ILE A 440 -12.85 27.23 -15.05
N LYS A 441 -11.64 26.90 -14.60
CA LYS A 441 -10.39 27.23 -15.32
C LYS A 441 -9.86 26.07 -16.15
N TRP A 442 -10.24 24.84 -15.82
CA TRP A 442 -9.79 23.66 -16.57
C TRP A 442 -10.78 22.49 -16.44
N LEU A 443 -10.86 21.71 -17.52
CA LEU A 443 -11.60 20.46 -17.62
C LEU A 443 -10.68 19.41 -18.25
N GLY A 444 -10.63 18.22 -17.69
CA GLY A 444 -9.88 17.10 -18.25
C GLY A 444 -10.69 15.82 -18.17
N HIS A 445 -10.52 14.92 -19.14
CA HIS A 445 -11.26 13.66 -19.13
C HIS A 445 -10.44 12.48 -19.64
N ARG A 446 -10.86 11.28 -19.25
CA ARG A 446 -10.28 10.01 -19.68
C ARG A 446 -11.33 8.91 -19.68
N THR A 447 -11.29 8.07 -20.70
CA THR A 447 -12.10 6.85 -20.77
C THR A 447 -11.26 5.65 -20.35
N ILE A 448 -11.83 4.81 -19.48
CA ILE A 448 -11.21 3.57 -18.98
C ILE A 448 -12.08 2.38 -19.40
N ASP A 449 -11.46 1.37 -20.05
CA ASP A 449 -12.06 0.05 -20.28
C ASP A 449 -11.95 -0.76 -18.98
N CYS A 450 -12.94 -0.62 -18.11
CA CYS A 450 -13.01 -1.28 -16.82
C CYS A 450 -13.01 -2.80 -16.94
N ARG A 451 -13.65 -3.36 -17.98
CA ARG A 451 -13.72 -4.81 -18.19
C ARG A 451 -12.37 -5.44 -18.45
N ARG A 452 -11.48 -4.73 -19.14
CA ARG A 452 -10.11 -5.20 -19.45
C ARG A 452 -9.05 -4.64 -18.51
N HIS A 453 -9.45 -3.80 -17.56
CA HIS A 453 -8.50 -3.21 -16.62
C HIS A 453 -8.02 -4.29 -15.62
N PRO A 454 -6.71 -4.39 -15.32
CA PRO A 454 -6.17 -5.40 -14.41
C PRO A 454 -6.65 -5.22 -12.95
N ARG A 455 -7.26 -4.08 -12.64
CA ARG A 455 -7.76 -3.71 -11.31
C ARG A 455 -9.24 -3.36 -11.42
N HIS A 456 -10.09 -4.03 -10.64
CA HIS A 456 -11.52 -3.72 -10.56
C HIS A 456 -11.78 -2.39 -9.85
N GLU A 457 -10.83 -1.94 -9.03
CA GLU A 457 -10.93 -0.73 -8.22
C GLU A 457 -11.09 0.53 -9.05
N VAL A 458 -10.78 0.52 -10.35
CA VAL A 458 -11.02 1.67 -11.25
C VAL A 458 -12.50 1.92 -11.54
N CYS A 459 -13.37 0.96 -11.21
CA CYS A 459 -14.81 1.09 -11.38
C CYS A 459 -15.39 2.17 -10.43
N PRO A 460 -16.41 2.90 -10.86
CA PRO A 460 -16.93 4.03 -10.09
C PRO A 460 -17.64 3.62 -8.81
N ILE A 461 -17.61 4.52 -7.82
CA ILE A 461 -18.49 4.49 -6.65
C ILE A 461 -19.80 5.18 -7.01
N ARG A 462 -20.91 4.44 -6.88
CA ARG A 462 -22.27 4.98 -6.91
C ARG A 462 -22.67 5.43 -5.50
N ILE A 463 -23.02 6.69 -5.37
CA ILE A 463 -23.72 7.26 -4.22
C ILE A 463 -25.19 7.42 -4.63
N SER A 464 -26.06 6.65 -4.01
CA SER A 464 -27.50 6.65 -4.34
C SER A 464 -28.15 7.99 -3.97
N ALA A 465 -29.19 8.36 -4.71
CA ALA A 465 -30.02 9.51 -4.36
C ALA A 465 -30.42 9.47 -2.87
N HIS A 466 -30.34 10.62 -2.21
CA HIS A 466 -30.71 10.85 -0.81
C HIS A 466 -29.83 10.18 0.26
N ALA A 467 -28.68 9.60 -0.11
CA ALA A 467 -27.78 8.88 0.79
C ALA A 467 -27.23 9.75 1.95
N PHE A 468 -26.93 11.03 1.69
CA PHE A 468 -26.41 12.01 2.67
C PHE A 468 -27.51 12.91 3.26
N GLY A 469 -28.78 12.62 2.96
CA GLY A 469 -29.95 13.41 3.37
C GLY A 469 -30.87 13.69 2.18
N ASP A 470 -32.06 14.24 2.45
CA ASP A 470 -33.03 14.49 1.39
C ASP A 470 -32.44 15.39 0.30
N GLY A 471 -32.59 14.96 -0.95
CA GLY A 471 -31.99 15.62 -2.12
C GLY A 471 -30.45 15.63 -2.18
N ARG A 472 -29.75 14.84 -1.35
CA ARG A 472 -28.27 14.80 -1.31
C ARG A 472 -27.73 13.37 -1.46
N PRO A 473 -27.26 12.98 -2.65
CA PRO A 473 -27.46 13.68 -3.92
C PRO A 473 -28.94 13.64 -4.38
N ALA A 474 -29.33 14.50 -5.31
CA ALA A 474 -30.68 14.62 -5.87
C ALA A 474 -31.02 13.48 -6.83
N ARG A 475 -30.01 12.91 -7.46
CA ARG A 475 -30.03 11.65 -8.23
C ARG A 475 -28.79 10.85 -7.88
N ASP A 476 -28.67 9.64 -8.40
CA ASP A 476 -27.45 8.87 -8.22
C ASP A 476 -26.23 9.63 -8.78
N LEU A 477 -25.21 9.76 -7.95
CA LEU A 477 -23.93 10.35 -8.28
C LEU A 477 -22.90 9.23 -8.47
N PHE A 478 -22.14 9.29 -9.55
CA PHE A 478 -21.07 8.34 -9.84
C PHE A 478 -19.74 9.09 -9.90
N VAL A 479 -18.78 8.64 -9.11
CA VAL A 479 -17.45 9.26 -8.98
C VAL A 479 -16.37 8.18 -8.94
N SER A 480 -15.13 8.56 -9.20
CA SER A 480 -14.00 7.66 -8.98
C SER A 480 -13.85 7.33 -7.48
N PRO A 481 -13.20 6.20 -7.12
CA PRO A 481 -13.01 5.79 -5.72
C PRO A 481 -12.36 6.83 -4.82
N GLY A 482 -11.37 7.56 -5.35
CA GLY A 482 -10.63 8.59 -4.62
C GLY A 482 -11.31 9.95 -4.54
N HIS A 483 -12.40 10.17 -5.27
CA HIS A 483 -13.05 11.48 -5.31
C HIS A 483 -13.55 11.89 -3.92
N ALA A 484 -13.12 13.05 -3.41
CA ALA A 484 -13.46 13.43 -2.06
C ALA A 484 -14.86 14.06 -1.97
N ILE A 485 -15.66 13.50 -1.06
CA ILE A 485 -16.98 14.02 -0.71
C ILE A 485 -16.83 14.92 0.51
N CYS A 486 -17.42 16.12 0.44
CA CYS A 486 -17.39 17.06 1.55
C CYS A 486 -18.55 16.75 2.51
N VAL A 487 -18.21 16.48 3.77
CA VAL A 487 -19.18 16.18 4.83
C VAL A 487 -18.98 17.12 6.02
N ASP A 488 -20.09 17.51 6.65
CA ASP A 488 -20.07 18.33 7.86
C ASP A 488 -20.42 17.48 9.08
N LEU A 489 -19.43 17.27 9.96
CA LEU A 489 -19.59 16.48 11.19
C LEU A 489 -19.02 17.21 12.42
N LEU A 490 -17.86 17.85 12.26
CA LEU A 490 -17.18 18.70 13.25
C LEU A 490 -16.54 19.91 12.53
N GLY A 491 -17.26 20.46 11.56
CA GLY A 491 -16.71 21.23 10.46
C GLY A 491 -16.66 20.41 9.17
N GLU A 492 -16.51 21.12 8.06
CA GLU A 492 -16.42 20.54 6.72
C GLU A 492 -15.08 19.80 6.53
N VAL A 493 -15.17 18.54 6.11
CA VAL A 493 -14.01 17.68 5.82
C VAL A 493 -14.22 16.91 4.52
N PHE A 494 -13.12 16.54 3.89
CA PHE A 494 -13.08 15.70 2.70
C PHE A 494 -12.82 14.24 3.06
N ILE A 495 -13.63 13.33 2.50
CA ILE A 495 -13.46 11.88 2.66
C ILE A 495 -13.59 11.22 1.27
N PRO A 496 -12.66 10.35 0.84
CA PRO A 496 -12.76 9.68 -0.45
C PRO A 496 -14.01 8.79 -0.51
N ALA A 497 -14.68 8.78 -1.66
CA ALA A 497 -15.95 8.07 -1.85
C ALA A 497 -15.86 6.56 -1.52
N ALA A 498 -14.73 5.92 -1.80
CA ALA A 498 -14.50 4.51 -1.47
C ALA A 498 -14.51 4.25 0.04
N ALA A 499 -13.98 5.18 0.85
CA ALA A 499 -14.01 5.07 2.31
C ALA A 499 -15.42 5.25 2.88
N LEU A 500 -16.39 5.73 2.09
CA LEU A 500 -17.80 5.89 2.49
C LEU A 500 -18.69 4.72 2.03
N ALA A 501 -18.13 3.73 1.32
CA ALA A 501 -18.88 2.56 0.89
C ALA A 501 -19.50 1.82 2.08
N ASN A 502 -20.77 1.45 1.95
CA ASN A 502 -21.57 0.83 3.02
C ASN A 502 -22.40 -0.37 2.54
N GLY A 503 -22.09 -0.88 1.34
CA GLY A 503 -22.76 -2.00 0.67
C GLY A 503 -24.24 -1.82 0.35
N SER A 504 -24.82 -0.65 0.60
CA SER A 504 -26.24 -0.36 0.35
C SER A 504 -26.39 0.89 -0.52
N THR A 505 -26.52 2.06 0.10
CA THR A 505 -26.70 3.34 -0.58
C THR A 505 -25.43 3.84 -1.24
N ILE A 506 -24.24 3.41 -0.79
CA ILE A 506 -22.95 3.77 -1.38
C ILE A 506 -22.17 2.49 -1.68
N ARG A 507 -21.87 2.26 -2.96
CA ARG A 507 -21.21 1.02 -3.42
C ARG A 507 -20.39 1.24 -4.67
N GLN A 508 -19.35 0.44 -4.84
CA GLN A 508 -18.69 0.31 -6.13
C GLN A 508 -19.59 -0.45 -7.10
N VAL A 509 -19.64 -0.02 -8.36
CA VAL A 509 -20.47 -0.63 -9.39
C VAL A 509 -19.62 -1.08 -10.57
N GLU A 510 -19.80 -2.32 -11.01
CA GLU A 510 -19.13 -2.83 -12.20
C GLU A 510 -19.76 -2.23 -13.46
N VAL A 511 -18.89 -1.77 -14.35
CA VAL A 511 -19.24 -1.20 -15.66
C VAL A 511 -18.23 -1.69 -16.68
N ASP A 512 -18.62 -1.79 -17.95
CA ASP A 512 -17.67 -2.20 -19.01
C ASP A 512 -16.65 -1.09 -19.30
N THR A 513 -17.13 0.15 -19.34
CA THR A 513 -16.36 1.35 -19.68
C THR A 513 -16.87 2.53 -18.85
N VAL A 514 -15.98 3.43 -18.46
CA VAL A 514 -16.31 4.65 -17.73
C VAL A 514 -15.52 5.82 -18.28
N THR A 515 -16.16 6.99 -18.41
CA THR A 515 -15.50 8.24 -18.77
C THR A 515 -15.54 9.19 -17.58
N TYR A 516 -14.34 9.47 -17.08
CA TYR A 516 -14.08 10.29 -15.91
C TYR A 516 -13.69 11.72 -16.32
N TRP A 517 -14.17 12.71 -15.57
CA TRP A 517 -13.98 14.14 -15.78
C TRP A 517 -13.47 14.83 -14.51
N HIS A 518 -12.58 15.80 -14.70
CA HIS A 518 -12.13 16.73 -13.67
C HIS A 518 -12.69 18.12 -13.94
N VAL A 519 -13.01 18.83 -12.85
CA VAL A 519 -13.48 20.21 -12.90
C VAL A 519 -12.61 21.04 -11.97
N GLU A 520 -11.72 21.85 -12.55
CA GLU A 520 -10.87 22.76 -11.79
C GLU A 520 -11.45 24.16 -11.79
N LEU A 521 -11.51 24.77 -10.62
CA LEU A 521 -12.00 26.14 -10.43
C LEU A 521 -10.83 27.12 -10.32
N GLU A 522 -11.10 28.42 -10.47
CA GLU A 522 -10.13 29.50 -10.26
C GLU A 522 -9.46 29.45 -8.87
N THR A 523 -10.16 28.90 -7.88
CA THR A 523 -9.63 28.53 -6.56
C THR A 523 -10.16 27.16 -6.18
N HIS A 524 -9.32 26.30 -5.59
CA HIS A 524 -9.77 25.01 -5.06
C HIS A 524 -10.86 25.22 -4.00
N ASP A 525 -12.04 24.68 -4.25
CA ASP A 525 -13.26 24.88 -3.47
C ASP A 525 -14.17 23.64 -3.52
N VAL A 526 -15.28 23.69 -2.78
CA VAL A 526 -16.30 22.64 -2.76
C VAL A 526 -17.42 22.99 -3.74
N LEU A 527 -17.64 22.16 -4.75
CA LEU A 527 -18.70 22.32 -5.75
C LEU A 527 -19.92 21.44 -5.42
N LEU A 528 -21.05 21.70 -6.08
CA LEU A 528 -22.27 20.90 -5.91
C LEU A 528 -22.47 19.98 -7.12
N ALA A 529 -22.19 18.69 -6.95
CA ALA A 529 -22.40 17.64 -7.94
C ALA A 529 -23.66 16.85 -7.60
N GLU A 530 -24.67 16.87 -8.46
CA GLU A 530 -26.00 16.32 -8.19
C GLU A 530 -26.56 16.79 -6.83
N ASN A 531 -26.32 18.06 -6.49
CA ASN A 531 -26.68 18.67 -5.21
C ASN A 531 -25.98 18.05 -3.97
N LEU A 532 -24.92 17.27 -4.15
CA LEU A 532 -24.00 16.83 -3.09
C LEU A 532 -22.71 17.65 -3.15
N ALA A 533 -22.21 18.05 -1.98
CA ALA A 533 -20.95 18.78 -1.86
C ALA A 533 -19.75 17.85 -2.15
N ALA A 534 -18.94 18.19 -3.13
CA ALA A 534 -17.80 17.41 -3.58
C ALA A 534 -16.60 18.31 -3.91
N GLU A 535 -15.41 17.74 -3.88
CA GLU A 535 -14.16 18.43 -4.20
C GLU A 535 -14.15 18.93 -5.66
N SER A 536 -13.66 20.15 -5.89
CA SER A 536 -13.15 20.54 -7.21
C SER A 536 -11.74 19.97 -7.40
N TYR A 537 -11.28 19.84 -8.63
CA TYR A 537 -9.92 19.35 -8.87
C TYR A 537 -8.89 20.34 -8.30
N LEU A 538 -7.94 19.81 -7.53
CA LEU A 538 -6.67 20.47 -7.24
C LEU A 538 -5.58 19.80 -8.07
N ASP A 539 -4.85 20.58 -8.88
CA ASP A 539 -3.72 20.06 -9.62
C ASP A 539 -2.59 19.64 -8.69
N MET A 540 -2.44 18.32 -8.52
CA MET A 540 -1.35 17.65 -7.78
C MET A 540 -0.31 17.04 -8.74
N GLY A 541 -0.22 17.50 -9.99
CA GLY A 541 0.77 17.00 -10.96
C GLY A 541 0.27 15.83 -11.79
N ASN A 542 -0.99 15.45 -11.64
CA ASN A 542 -1.63 14.38 -12.38
C ASN A 542 -2.40 14.85 -13.64
N ARG A 543 -2.36 16.14 -14.01
CA ARG A 543 -2.98 16.65 -15.27
C ARG A 543 -2.49 15.92 -16.53
N GLY A 544 -1.24 15.44 -16.53
CA GLY A 544 -0.64 14.70 -17.65
C GLY A 544 -1.26 13.30 -17.89
N PHE A 545 -2.06 12.80 -16.95
CA PHE A 545 -2.73 11.50 -17.05
C PHE A 545 -3.94 11.49 -18.02
N PHE A 546 -4.40 12.66 -18.47
CA PHE A 546 -5.61 12.81 -19.28
C PHE A 546 -5.28 13.01 -20.77
N ALA A 547 -5.98 12.27 -21.63
CA ALA A 547 -5.64 12.09 -23.05
C ALA A 547 -5.81 13.35 -23.92
N GLU A 548 -6.50 14.37 -23.42
CA GLU A 548 -6.85 15.60 -24.14
C GLU A 548 -6.55 16.87 -23.30
N SER A 549 -5.41 16.94 -22.61
CA SER A 549 -4.97 18.12 -21.83
C SER A 549 -4.77 19.40 -22.65
N ALA A 550 -4.88 19.33 -23.99
CA ALA A 550 -4.65 20.42 -24.93
C ALA A 550 -5.92 21.19 -25.35
N LEU A 551 -7.12 20.76 -24.94
CA LEU A 551 -8.34 21.48 -25.25
C LEU A 551 -8.78 22.31 -24.04
N ILE A 552 -8.65 23.62 -24.25
CA ILE A 552 -9.07 24.74 -23.41
C ILE A 552 -8.06 25.17 -22.33
N ASP A 553 -6.90 25.63 -22.80
CA ASP A 553 -6.00 26.51 -22.07
C ASP A 553 -5.83 27.80 -22.86
N PHE A 554 -6.45 28.90 -22.42
CA PHE A 554 -6.20 30.23 -22.99
C PHE A 554 -5.50 31.18 -22.02
N GLU A 555 -5.45 30.88 -20.72
CA GLU A 555 -4.79 31.70 -19.68
C GLU A 555 -4.32 30.91 -18.43
N ALA A 556 -4.35 29.57 -18.42
CA ALA A 556 -3.85 28.79 -17.29
C ALA A 556 -2.33 28.76 -17.33
N ILE A 557 -1.70 29.77 -16.72
CA ILE A 557 -0.34 29.61 -16.21
C ILE A 557 -0.36 28.31 -15.39
N PRO A 558 0.46 27.29 -15.68
CA PRO A 558 0.63 26.16 -14.78
C PRO A 558 0.89 26.79 -13.42
N ASP A 559 0.02 26.56 -12.44
CA ASP A 559 0.17 27.22 -11.16
C ASP A 559 1.61 26.95 -10.71
N ALA A 560 2.38 28.02 -10.50
CA ALA A 560 3.81 27.90 -10.30
C ALA A 560 4.03 27.01 -9.07
N ASP A 561 4.69 25.87 -9.30
CA ASP A 561 5.06 24.84 -8.34
C ASP A 561 3.94 23.81 -8.00
N VAL A 562 3.89 22.77 -8.85
CA VAL A 562 3.00 21.60 -8.68
C VAL A 562 3.64 20.55 -7.75
N SER A 563 4.96 20.59 -7.57
CA SER A 563 5.79 19.76 -6.69
C SER A 563 5.53 20.00 -5.20
N SER A 564 5.22 21.24 -4.80
CA SER A 564 4.95 21.58 -3.39
C SER A 564 3.50 21.34 -2.91
N ARG A 565 2.62 20.80 -3.76
CA ARG A 565 1.19 20.64 -3.46
C ARG A 565 0.90 19.29 -2.81
N SER A 566 0.32 19.38 -1.62
CA SER A 566 -0.03 18.31 -0.70
C SER A 566 -1.55 18.34 -0.45
N HIS A 567 -2.12 17.31 0.19
CA HIS A 567 -3.48 17.41 0.75
C HIS A 567 -3.64 18.60 1.73
N ALA A 568 -2.53 19.17 2.24
CA ALA A 568 -2.53 20.43 2.98
C ALA A 568 -3.01 21.64 2.15
N GLY A 569 -2.94 21.56 0.82
CA GLY A 569 -3.50 22.55 -0.11
C GLY A 569 -5.01 22.43 -0.30
N PHE A 570 -5.66 21.46 0.36
CA PHE A 570 -7.11 21.30 0.25
C PHE A 570 -7.82 22.45 0.95
N CYS A 571 -8.93 22.90 0.37
CA CYS A 571 -9.75 23.93 1.01
C CYS A 571 -10.40 23.42 2.31
N ARG A 572 -10.42 22.10 2.55
CA ARG A 572 -10.89 21.43 3.76
C ARG A 572 -9.95 20.30 4.18
N PRO A 573 -9.86 19.94 5.48
CA PRO A 573 -9.06 18.79 5.93
C PRO A 573 -9.49 17.48 5.25
N TYR A 574 -8.51 16.66 4.87
CA TYR A 574 -8.73 15.38 4.20
C TYR A 574 -8.55 14.19 5.17
N HIS A 575 -9.49 13.24 5.16
CA HIS A 575 -9.46 12.05 5.99
C HIS A 575 -9.80 10.79 5.18
N ALA A 576 -8.79 9.94 4.93
CA ALA A 576 -8.99 8.65 4.26
C ALA A 576 -9.39 7.52 5.22
N SER A 577 -9.13 7.67 6.52
CA SER A 577 -9.46 6.67 7.56
C SER A 577 -9.59 7.29 8.95
N GLY A 578 -9.86 6.46 9.96
CA GLY A 578 -9.86 6.87 11.37
C GLY A 578 -11.23 7.26 11.95
N PRO A 579 -11.25 7.85 13.16
CA PRO A 579 -12.49 8.07 13.92
C PRO A 579 -13.53 8.96 13.22
N VAL A 580 -13.07 9.95 12.43
CA VAL A 580 -13.96 10.84 11.66
C VAL A 580 -14.71 10.03 10.58
N VAL A 581 -13.98 9.24 9.79
CA VAL A 581 -14.56 8.37 8.76
C VAL A 581 -15.52 7.35 9.37
N ALA A 582 -15.14 6.73 10.49
CA ALA A 582 -15.99 5.77 11.19
C ALA A 582 -17.32 6.41 11.68
N ALA A 583 -17.27 7.64 12.18
CA ALA A 583 -18.47 8.36 12.59
C ALA A 583 -19.40 8.66 11.40
N VAL A 584 -18.86 9.07 10.24
CA VAL A 584 -19.64 9.32 9.02
C VAL A 584 -20.25 8.03 8.47
N GLN A 585 -19.49 6.93 8.41
CA GLN A 585 -20.01 5.61 8.02
C GLN A 585 -21.18 5.15 8.90
N SER A 586 -21.09 5.38 10.22
CA SER A 586 -22.18 5.08 11.16
C SER A 586 -23.45 5.87 10.86
N GLN A 587 -23.33 7.16 10.54
CA GLN A 587 -24.49 8.00 10.16
C GLN A 587 -25.11 7.56 8.83
N LEU A 588 -24.28 7.27 7.82
CA LEU A 588 -24.74 6.79 6.51
C LEU A 588 -25.48 5.47 6.64
N ARG A 589 -24.99 4.55 7.49
CA ARG A 589 -25.67 3.30 7.79
C ARG A 589 -27.01 3.52 8.48
N ALA A 590 -27.06 4.37 9.51
CA ALA A 590 -28.31 4.68 10.20
C ALA A 590 -29.35 5.28 9.23
N ARG A 591 -28.90 6.13 8.29
CA ARG A 591 -29.72 6.70 7.24
C ARG A 591 -30.22 5.66 6.23
N ALA A 592 -29.36 4.74 5.78
CA ALA A 592 -29.78 3.62 4.92
C ALA A 592 -30.93 2.83 5.58
N ILE A 593 -30.80 2.51 6.86
CA ILE A 593 -31.86 1.82 7.62
C ILE A 593 -33.15 2.65 7.67
N ALA A 594 -33.03 3.94 8.01
CA ALA A 594 -34.17 4.85 8.07
C ALA A 594 -34.88 5.03 6.71
N THR A 595 -34.19 4.79 5.59
CA THR A 595 -34.72 4.92 4.23
C THR A 595 -35.25 3.61 3.65
N GLY A 596 -35.33 2.54 4.44
CA GLY A 596 -35.97 1.28 4.04
C GLY A 596 -35.01 0.15 3.67
N TRP A 597 -33.70 0.35 3.84
CA TRP A 597 -32.74 -0.73 3.79
C TRP A 597 -32.73 -1.53 5.09
N SER A 598 -32.45 -2.83 4.99
CA SER A 598 -32.26 -3.70 6.15
C SER A 598 -31.25 -4.78 5.82
N LEU A 599 -30.55 -5.26 6.85
CA LEU A 599 -29.72 -6.45 6.72
C LEU A 599 -30.63 -7.68 6.85
N ASP A 600 -30.84 -8.37 5.73
CA ASP A 600 -31.59 -9.61 5.65
C ASP A 600 -30.70 -10.81 5.99
N ALA A 601 -31.13 -11.56 7.00
CA ALA A 601 -30.52 -12.82 7.43
C ALA A 601 -31.49 -14.01 7.26
N SER A 602 -32.60 -13.84 6.52
CA SER A 602 -33.69 -14.80 6.43
C SER A 602 -33.30 -16.09 5.69
N ASP A 603 -32.37 -16.01 4.75
CA ASP A 603 -31.75 -17.17 4.10
C ASP A 603 -30.30 -17.34 4.57
N PRO A 604 -30.07 -18.16 5.61
CA PRO A 604 -28.76 -18.34 6.23
C PRO A 604 -27.80 -19.18 5.36
N PHE A 605 -28.22 -19.61 4.18
CA PHE A 605 -27.41 -20.34 3.22
C PHE A 605 -26.95 -19.48 2.03
N ALA A 606 -27.30 -18.19 1.98
CA ALA A 606 -26.92 -17.28 0.89
C ALA A 606 -27.19 -17.87 -0.51
N ASP A 607 -28.42 -18.31 -0.75
CA ASP A 607 -28.88 -19.00 -1.96
C ASP A 607 -27.96 -20.16 -2.39
N LEU A 608 -27.40 -20.92 -1.45
CA LEU A 608 -26.52 -22.05 -1.77
C LEU A 608 -27.22 -23.05 -2.72
N HIS A 609 -26.66 -23.18 -3.92
CA HIS A 609 -27.07 -24.13 -4.95
C HIS A 609 -25.86 -24.64 -5.76
N LEU A 610 -26.06 -25.69 -6.57
CA LEU A 610 -25.10 -26.07 -7.62
C LEU A 610 -25.59 -25.56 -8.98
N VAL A 611 -24.64 -25.24 -9.86
CA VAL A 611 -24.87 -25.19 -11.31
C VAL A 611 -24.04 -26.29 -11.95
N VAL A 612 -24.72 -27.31 -12.49
CA VAL A 612 -24.11 -28.47 -13.14
C VAL A 612 -24.41 -28.44 -14.63
N ASP A 613 -23.38 -28.32 -15.46
CA ASP A 613 -23.50 -28.18 -16.92
C ASP A 613 -24.53 -27.10 -17.34
N GLY A 614 -24.55 -25.99 -16.59
CA GLY A 614 -25.47 -24.86 -16.80
C GLY A 614 -26.86 -25.02 -16.16
N VAL A 615 -27.15 -26.14 -15.50
CA VAL A 615 -28.44 -26.42 -14.85
C VAL A 615 -28.35 -26.22 -13.34
N ARG A 616 -29.27 -25.43 -12.77
CA ARG A 616 -29.38 -25.23 -11.32
C ARG A 616 -29.88 -26.50 -10.62
N ILE A 617 -29.22 -26.87 -9.51
CA ILE A 617 -29.62 -27.96 -8.61
C ILE A 617 -29.64 -27.43 -7.18
N ASP A 618 -30.82 -27.42 -6.56
CA ASP A 618 -30.98 -27.00 -5.16
C ASP A 618 -30.69 -28.15 -4.17
N PRO A 619 -30.12 -27.86 -2.99
CA PRO A 619 -29.79 -28.88 -2.01
C PRO A 619 -30.98 -29.28 -1.15
N VAL A 620 -30.92 -30.49 -0.61
CA VAL A 620 -31.64 -30.85 0.62
C VAL A 620 -30.82 -30.33 1.81
N ARG A 621 -31.41 -29.44 2.61
CA ARG A 621 -30.75 -28.76 3.73
C ARG A 621 -31.17 -29.38 5.07
N ARG A 622 -30.21 -29.65 5.97
CA ARG A 622 -30.48 -30.06 7.36
C ARG A 622 -29.39 -29.55 8.29
N ALA A 623 -29.78 -28.80 9.33
CA ALA A 623 -28.84 -28.07 10.19
C ALA A 623 -27.88 -27.21 9.35
N TRP A 624 -26.57 -27.40 9.45
CA TRP A 624 -25.56 -26.68 8.66
C TRP A 624 -24.97 -27.54 7.54
N THR A 625 -25.76 -28.49 7.02
CA THR A 625 -25.35 -29.39 5.94
C THR A 625 -26.29 -29.22 4.75
N ALA A 626 -25.70 -29.05 3.56
CA ALA A 626 -26.37 -29.09 2.28
C ALA A 626 -25.97 -30.35 1.50
N ARG A 627 -26.94 -31.13 1.03
CA ARG A 627 -26.71 -32.33 0.22
C ARG A 627 -27.31 -32.16 -1.17
N PHE A 628 -26.51 -32.44 -2.19
CA PHE A 628 -26.86 -32.36 -3.60
C PHE A 628 -26.83 -33.74 -4.25
N SER A 629 -27.67 -33.94 -5.27
CA SER A 629 -27.58 -35.06 -6.20
C SER A 629 -26.92 -34.56 -7.48
N VAL A 630 -25.71 -35.04 -7.77
CA VAL A 630 -24.92 -34.65 -8.95
C VAL A 630 -25.03 -35.77 -9.99
N PRO A 631 -25.47 -35.49 -11.23
CA PRO A 631 -25.54 -36.49 -12.29
C PRO A 631 -24.17 -37.14 -12.58
N ALA A 632 -24.13 -38.44 -12.84
CA ALA A 632 -22.88 -39.16 -13.13
C ALA A 632 -22.16 -38.65 -14.39
N ALA A 633 -22.89 -38.04 -15.32
CA ALA A 633 -22.36 -37.46 -16.55
C ALA A 633 -21.91 -35.99 -16.43
N ALA A 634 -21.91 -35.41 -15.23
CA ALA A 634 -21.56 -34.01 -15.00
C ALA A 634 -20.14 -33.68 -15.49
N LYS A 635 -20.01 -32.62 -16.30
CA LYS A 635 -18.70 -32.16 -16.81
C LYS A 635 -18.21 -30.90 -16.11
N GLU A 636 -19.12 -30.05 -15.70
CA GLU A 636 -18.85 -28.85 -14.92
C GLU A 636 -19.75 -28.82 -13.70
N VAL A 637 -19.17 -28.60 -12.52
CA VAL A 637 -19.89 -28.48 -11.27
C VAL A 637 -19.44 -27.20 -10.58
N TRP A 638 -20.37 -26.28 -10.37
CA TRP A 638 -20.15 -25.00 -9.71
C TRP A 638 -20.97 -24.92 -8.43
N LEU A 639 -20.34 -24.60 -7.31
CA LEU A 639 -20.99 -24.25 -6.06
C LEU A 639 -21.25 -22.74 -6.07
N VAL A 640 -22.53 -22.35 -6.02
CA VAL A 640 -22.94 -20.95 -6.16
C VAL A 640 -23.61 -20.47 -4.89
N THR A 641 -23.22 -19.28 -4.47
CA THR A 641 -23.77 -18.56 -3.32
C THR A 641 -23.87 -17.07 -3.66
N GLU A 642 -24.81 -16.39 -3.02
CA GLU A 642 -24.69 -14.95 -2.86
C GLU A 642 -23.58 -14.62 -1.88
N THR A 643 -23.03 -13.41 -1.98
CA THR A 643 -21.93 -12.95 -1.13
C THR A 643 -22.27 -11.63 -0.48
N SER A 644 -21.76 -11.43 0.73
CA SER A 644 -21.69 -10.12 1.37
C SER A 644 -20.26 -9.82 1.80
N ARG A 645 -19.92 -8.54 1.94
CA ARG A 645 -18.61 -8.12 2.47
C ARG A 645 -18.75 -7.78 3.95
N PRO A 646 -17.92 -8.35 4.85
CA PRO A 646 -17.96 -8.02 6.27
C PRO A 646 -17.89 -6.51 6.53
N CYS A 647 -17.01 -5.78 5.82
CA CYS A 647 -16.84 -4.33 5.95
C CYS A 647 -18.12 -3.53 5.65
N ASP A 648 -19.04 -4.07 4.84
CA ASP A 648 -20.31 -3.42 4.50
C ASP A 648 -21.40 -3.66 5.57
N ILE A 649 -21.21 -4.67 6.41
CA ILE A 649 -22.17 -5.12 7.43
C ILE A 649 -21.72 -4.71 8.82
N GLU A 650 -20.43 -4.77 9.09
CA GLU A 650 -19.79 -4.50 10.38
C GLU A 650 -18.48 -3.75 10.11
N MET A 651 -18.07 -2.86 11.03
CA MET A 651 -16.89 -2.02 10.84
C MET A 651 -15.60 -2.81 11.15
N ASN A 652 -15.35 -3.91 10.43
CA ASN A 652 -14.29 -4.88 10.74
C ASN A 652 -13.19 -5.01 9.67
N GLY A 653 -13.14 -4.10 8.70
CA GLY A 653 -12.03 -3.97 7.74
C GLY A 653 -11.90 -5.09 6.69
N ASP A 654 -12.59 -6.22 6.85
CA ASP A 654 -12.56 -7.34 5.90
C ASP A 654 -13.44 -7.04 4.67
N SER A 655 -12.79 -6.81 3.53
CA SER A 655 -13.42 -6.41 2.27
C SER A 655 -13.77 -7.58 1.34
N ARG A 656 -13.52 -8.82 1.76
CA ARG A 656 -13.76 -10.01 0.92
C ARG A 656 -15.26 -10.22 0.67
N ALA A 657 -15.61 -10.60 -0.55
CA ALA A 657 -16.96 -11.06 -0.88
C ALA A 657 -17.15 -12.50 -0.38
N LEU A 658 -17.75 -12.66 0.80
CA LEU A 658 -17.90 -13.94 1.48
C LEU A 658 -19.32 -14.50 1.28
N GLY A 659 -19.40 -15.71 0.73
CA GLY A 659 -20.64 -16.49 0.65
C GLY A 659 -20.85 -17.34 1.90
N VAL A 660 -20.77 -18.68 1.75
CA VAL A 660 -20.84 -19.61 2.88
C VAL A 660 -19.45 -20.05 3.34
N CYS A 661 -19.28 -20.28 4.64
CA CYS A 661 -18.05 -20.83 5.22
C CYS A 661 -18.14 -22.37 5.23
N VAL A 662 -17.41 -23.02 4.32
CA VAL A 662 -17.35 -24.47 4.17
C VAL A 662 -16.31 -25.05 5.12
N THR A 663 -16.71 -26.05 5.91
CA THR A 663 -15.87 -26.79 6.86
C THR A 663 -15.68 -28.25 6.46
N GLY A 664 -16.45 -28.74 5.51
CA GLY A 664 -16.31 -30.10 5.00
C GLY A 664 -16.94 -30.28 3.63
N LEU A 665 -16.27 -31.06 2.79
CA LEU A 665 -16.80 -31.58 1.54
C LEU A 665 -16.70 -33.11 1.57
N THR A 666 -17.77 -33.80 1.19
CA THR A 666 -17.80 -35.26 1.11
C THR A 666 -18.55 -35.70 -0.12
N ILE A 667 -17.99 -36.66 -0.86
CA ILE A 667 -18.60 -37.26 -2.05
C ILE A 667 -18.93 -38.72 -1.73
N ASP A 668 -20.13 -39.15 -2.10
CA ASP A 668 -20.65 -40.49 -1.79
C ASP A 668 -21.50 -40.99 -2.97
N ASP A 669 -21.24 -42.20 -3.46
CA ASP A 669 -22.03 -42.89 -4.49
C ASP A 669 -23.29 -43.59 -3.93
N GLY A 670 -23.47 -43.60 -2.60
CA GLY A 670 -24.60 -44.24 -1.92
C GLY A 670 -24.42 -45.74 -1.66
N PHE A 671 -23.32 -46.33 -2.11
CA PHE A 671 -23.00 -47.76 -1.96
C PHE A 671 -21.70 -47.99 -1.17
N GLY A 672 -20.74 -47.08 -1.29
CA GLY A 672 -19.44 -47.10 -0.65
C GLY A 672 -19.35 -46.29 0.66
N ALA A 673 -18.14 -46.21 1.21
CA ALA A 673 -17.87 -45.31 2.33
C ALA A 673 -17.75 -43.87 1.79
N PRO A 674 -18.41 -42.86 2.41
CA PRO A 674 -18.29 -41.48 1.99
C PRO A 674 -16.84 -41.01 1.97
N ARG A 675 -16.42 -40.40 0.86
CA ARG A 675 -15.05 -39.95 0.62
C ARG A 675 -14.92 -38.47 0.99
N PRO A 676 -14.21 -38.11 2.08
CA PRO A 676 -13.94 -36.71 2.39
C PRO A 676 -13.00 -36.10 1.34
N VAL A 677 -13.24 -34.84 1.00
CA VAL A 677 -12.36 -34.01 0.18
C VAL A 677 -11.69 -33.00 1.09
N SER A 678 -10.36 -32.95 1.07
CA SER A 678 -9.61 -31.94 1.82
C SER A 678 -9.88 -30.56 1.26
N LEU A 679 -10.17 -29.58 2.11
CA LEU A 679 -10.25 -28.17 1.68
C LEU A 679 -8.87 -27.60 1.33
N ALA A 680 -7.78 -28.31 1.64
CA ALA A 680 -6.44 -27.97 1.17
C ALA A 680 -6.09 -28.62 -0.19
N ASP A 681 -7.01 -29.39 -0.79
CA ASP A 681 -6.78 -30.02 -2.09
C ASP A 681 -6.57 -28.93 -3.16
N PRO A 682 -5.51 -29.02 -4.00
CA PRO A 682 -5.25 -28.02 -5.04
C PRO A 682 -6.37 -27.92 -6.10
N LEU A 683 -7.30 -28.89 -6.14
CA LEU A 683 -8.49 -28.83 -6.98
C LEU A 683 -9.62 -27.95 -6.39
N ILE A 684 -9.48 -27.51 -5.14
CA ILE A 684 -10.37 -26.56 -4.44
C ILE A 684 -9.65 -25.20 -4.38
N ASP A 685 -9.65 -24.51 -5.50
CA ASP A 685 -8.95 -23.22 -5.66
C ASP A 685 -9.90 -22.17 -6.25
N VAL A 686 -10.31 -22.37 -7.51
CA VAL A 686 -11.14 -21.41 -8.25
C VAL A 686 -12.45 -21.08 -7.53
N GLY A 687 -12.60 -19.81 -7.15
CA GLY A 687 -13.82 -19.28 -6.53
C GLY A 687 -13.98 -19.61 -5.05
N PHE A 688 -12.92 -20.10 -4.39
CA PHE A 688 -12.81 -20.14 -2.94
C PHE A 688 -11.80 -19.10 -2.44
N HIS A 689 -12.04 -18.56 -1.25
CA HIS A 689 -11.02 -17.83 -0.51
C HIS A 689 -9.96 -18.80 0.04
N ALA A 690 -8.85 -18.23 0.50
CA ALA A 690 -7.76 -18.98 1.12
C ALA A 690 -8.24 -19.87 2.28
N LEU A 691 -7.48 -20.93 2.54
CA LEU A 691 -7.76 -21.85 3.64
C LEU A 691 -7.47 -21.16 4.98
N GLU A 692 -8.51 -20.99 5.78
CA GLU A 692 -8.41 -20.41 7.13
C GLU A 692 -8.23 -21.52 8.17
N ASP A 693 -7.36 -21.28 9.15
CA ASP A 693 -7.10 -22.16 10.30
C ASP A 693 -6.76 -23.63 9.93
N GLY A 694 -6.33 -23.84 8.69
CA GLY A 694 -6.07 -25.17 8.12
C GLY A 694 -7.31 -26.05 7.90
N ALA A 695 -8.53 -25.52 8.07
CA ALA A 695 -9.73 -26.35 8.20
C ALA A 695 -10.98 -25.82 7.49
N ARG A 696 -11.04 -24.55 7.07
CA ARG A 696 -12.25 -23.97 6.48
C ARG A 696 -11.95 -23.01 5.32
N ARG A 697 -12.89 -22.86 4.40
CA ARG A 697 -12.81 -21.89 3.30
C ARG A 697 -14.14 -21.17 3.11
N TRP A 698 -14.10 -19.91 2.74
CA TRP A 698 -15.28 -19.20 2.27
C TRP A 698 -15.42 -19.33 0.76
N THR A 699 -16.65 -19.44 0.26
CA THR A 699 -16.93 -19.31 -1.18
C THR A 699 -16.89 -17.85 -1.61
N ALA A 700 -16.34 -17.55 -2.79
CA ALA A 700 -16.34 -16.21 -3.42
C ALA A 700 -17.51 -16.07 -4.43
N GLY A 701 -18.69 -16.58 -4.07
CA GLY A 701 -19.93 -16.50 -4.86
C GLY A 701 -20.09 -17.56 -5.96
N LYS A 702 -19.02 -17.94 -6.65
CA LYS A 702 -19.05 -19.03 -7.63
C LYS A 702 -17.75 -19.84 -7.62
N ALA A 703 -17.80 -21.00 -6.96
CA ALA A 703 -16.68 -21.90 -6.74
C ALA A 703 -16.71 -23.10 -7.68
N ALA A 704 -15.59 -23.45 -8.31
CA ALA A 704 -15.48 -24.64 -9.14
C ALA A 704 -15.23 -25.88 -8.28
N LEU A 705 -15.90 -26.98 -8.59
CA LEU A 705 -15.58 -28.31 -8.08
C LEU A 705 -15.09 -29.16 -9.25
N ALA A 706 -13.76 -29.34 -9.33
CA ALA A 706 -13.13 -30.00 -10.46
C ALA A 706 -13.71 -31.42 -10.68
N PRO A 707 -13.98 -31.85 -11.93
CA PRO A 707 -14.51 -33.18 -12.22
C PRO A 707 -13.66 -34.33 -11.67
N ALA A 708 -12.35 -34.12 -11.55
CA ALA A 708 -11.41 -35.07 -10.95
C ALA A 708 -11.73 -35.39 -9.49
N LEU A 709 -12.43 -34.51 -8.77
CA LEU A 709 -12.96 -34.79 -7.43
C LEU A 709 -14.03 -35.89 -7.46
N PHE A 710 -14.72 -36.10 -8.58
CA PHE A 710 -15.77 -37.12 -8.68
C PHE A 710 -15.25 -38.42 -9.31
N ALA A 711 -13.95 -38.52 -9.62
CA ALA A 711 -13.36 -39.70 -10.25
C ALA A 711 -13.43 -40.94 -9.35
N GLY A 712 -13.80 -42.10 -9.93
CA GLY A 712 -13.91 -43.38 -9.22
C GLY A 712 -15.22 -43.59 -8.47
N GLN A 713 -16.23 -42.75 -8.73
CA GLN A 713 -17.60 -42.87 -8.22
C GLN A 713 -18.53 -42.89 -9.43
N ASP A 714 -18.93 -44.08 -9.89
CA ASP A 714 -19.69 -44.25 -11.14
C ASP A 714 -21.21 -44.26 -10.93
N GLY A 715 -21.68 -44.34 -9.68
CA GLY A 715 -23.11 -44.32 -9.33
C GLY A 715 -23.91 -45.50 -9.90
N THR A 716 -23.28 -46.41 -10.65
CA THR A 716 -23.95 -47.51 -11.32
C THR A 716 -24.14 -48.68 -10.36
N GLU A 717 -25.38 -48.92 -9.98
CA GLU A 717 -25.81 -50.13 -9.27
C GLU A 717 -25.36 -51.38 -10.07
N GLN A 718 -24.73 -52.37 -9.41
CA GLN A 718 -24.64 -53.75 -9.93
C GLN A 718 -26.06 -54.34 -9.99
N GLY A 719 -26.86 -53.96 -10.98
CA GLY A 719 -28.25 -54.42 -11.06
C GLY A 719 -29.30 -53.43 -11.56
N GLY A 720 -28.95 -52.30 -12.18
CA GLY A 720 -29.82 -51.67 -13.18
C GLY A 720 -31.15 -51.03 -12.76
N THR A 721 -31.43 -50.75 -11.48
CA THR A 721 -32.63 -49.99 -11.08
C THR A 721 -32.44 -49.10 -9.84
N GLY A 722 -31.60 -48.05 -9.93
CA GLY A 722 -31.78 -46.86 -9.07
C GLY A 722 -30.54 -46.00 -8.80
N HIS A 723 -30.62 -44.74 -9.24
CA HIS A 723 -29.71 -43.59 -9.03
C HIS A 723 -28.50 -43.44 -9.97
N ASP A 724 -28.69 -42.68 -11.05
CA ASP A 724 -27.66 -42.34 -12.03
C ASP A 724 -26.84 -41.08 -11.60
N GLY A 725 -26.21 -41.14 -10.43
CA GLY A 725 -25.47 -39.98 -9.89
C GLY A 725 -24.80 -40.19 -8.53
N VAL A 726 -23.98 -39.20 -8.14
CA VAL A 726 -23.23 -39.16 -6.87
C VAL A 726 -23.79 -38.06 -5.97
N PHE A 727 -23.67 -38.22 -4.66
CA PHE A 727 -24.07 -37.21 -3.69
C PHE A 727 -22.88 -36.36 -3.26
N LEU A 728 -23.05 -35.03 -3.35
CA LEU A 728 -22.14 -34.08 -2.75
C LEU A 728 -22.74 -33.57 -1.45
N ARG A 729 -22.00 -33.69 -0.35
CA ARG A 729 -22.32 -33.08 0.93
C ARG A 729 -21.37 -31.91 1.18
N VAL A 730 -21.96 -30.77 1.57
CA VAL A 730 -21.26 -29.55 1.97
C VAL A 730 -21.64 -29.23 3.41
N ASP A 731 -20.66 -29.27 4.31
CA ASP A 731 -20.82 -28.88 5.71
C ASP A 731 -20.36 -27.43 5.91
N LEU A 732 -21.15 -26.65 6.65
CA LEU A 732 -20.93 -25.23 6.88
C LEU A 732 -20.60 -24.95 8.34
N ALA A 733 -19.80 -23.92 8.60
CA ALA A 733 -19.47 -23.46 9.96
C ALA A 733 -20.67 -22.85 10.69
N GLY A 734 -21.62 -22.27 9.95
CA GLY A 734 -22.74 -21.51 10.49
C GLY A 734 -23.50 -20.76 9.39
N PRO A 735 -24.33 -19.77 9.76
CA PRO A 735 -25.05 -18.96 8.79
C PRO A 735 -24.08 -18.13 7.94
N ALA A 736 -24.46 -17.89 6.69
CA ALA A 736 -23.84 -16.86 5.86
C ALA A 736 -24.04 -15.47 6.46
N LEU A 737 -23.23 -14.51 6.00
CA LEU A 737 -23.37 -13.12 6.38
C LEU A 737 -24.74 -12.55 5.92
N PRO A 738 -25.36 -11.66 6.70
CA PRO A 738 -26.57 -10.99 6.26
C PRO A 738 -26.28 -10.09 5.05
N ARG A 739 -27.31 -9.79 4.26
CA ARG A 739 -27.18 -8.99 3.02
C ARG A 739 -28.06 -7.76 3.08
N TRP A 740 -27.60 -6.64 2.52
CA TRP A 740 -28.43 -5.45 2.42
C TRP A 740 -29.57 -5.70 1.42
N THR A 741 -30.81 -5.59 1.90
CA THR A 741 -32.02 -5.64 1.08
C THR A 741 -32.82 -4.36 1.26
N PHE A 742 -33.59 -4.01 0.24
CA PHE A 742 -34.51 -2.89 0.28
C PHE A 742 -35.94 -3.42 0.33
N LYS A 743 -36.81 -2.82 1.15
CA LYS A 743 -38.22 -3.25 1.23
C LYS A 743 -38.92 -3.11 -0.12
N ALA A 744 -39.39 -4.22 -0.67
CA ALA A 744 -40.17 -4.26 -1.91
C ALA A 744 -41.51 -3.51 -1.73
N GLY A 745 -41.72 -2.46 -2.53
CA GLY A 745 -42.93 -1.63 -2.48
C GLY A 745 -42.96 -0.42 -3.43
N GLU A 746 -41.82 0.08 -3.87
CA GLU A 746 -41.72 1.10 -4.93
C GLU A 746 -40.64 0.71 -5.95
N PRO A 747 -40.88 0.84 -7.26
CA PRO A 747 -39.90 0.49 -8.27
C PRO A 747 -38.73 1.49 -8.22
N GLN A 748 -37.54 1.04 -7.84
CA GLN A 748 -36.32 1.69 -8.31
C GLN A 748 -36.11 1.27 -9.76
N GLY A 749 -36.05 2.25 -10.67
CA GLY A 749 -35.68 2.02 -12.06
C GLY A 749 -34.36 1.25 -12.11
N ALA A 750 -34.31 0.20 -12.92
CA ALA A 750 -33.06 -0.46 -13.26
C ALA A 750 -32.08 0.60 -13.78
N ALA A 751 -31.01 0.88 -13.04
CA ALA A 751 -30.04 1.89 -13.39
C ALA A 751 -29.06 1.32 -14.42
N SER A 752 -29.26 1.68 -15.69
CA SER A 752 -28.20 1.70 -16.69
C SER A 752 -27.46 3.05 -16.60
N LEU A 753 -26.18 3.08 -16.98
CA LEU A 753 -25.53 4.35 -17.34
C LEU A 753 -26.42 5.07 -18.39
N PRO A 754 -26.50 6.42 -18.38
CA PRO A 754 -27.15 7.10 -19.49
C PRO A 754 -26.46 6.72 -20.81
N ASP A 755 -27.23 6.21 -21.78
CA ASP A 755 -26.73 5.75 -23.07
C ASP A 755 -26.00 6.88 -23.82
N ALA A 756 -24.75 6.64 -24.20
CA ALA A 756 -23.92 7.55 -24.99
C ALA A 756 -24.33 7.67 -26.47
N THR A 757 -25.51 7.18 -26.87
CA THR A 757 -25.91 7.04 -28.29
C THR A 757 -26.82 8.15 -28.82
N SER A 758 -27.07 9.25 -28.10
CA SER A 758 -27.95 10.33 -28.61
C SER A 758 -27.25 11.41 -29.46
N ILE A 759 -25.93 11.38 -29.64
CA ILE A 759 -25.19 12.41 -30.40
C ILE A 759 -24.91 11.92 -31.83
N ALA A 760 -25.95 11.94 -32.67
CA ALA A 760 -25.79 11.81 -34.12
C ALA A 760 -26.93 12.49 -34.90
N SER A 761 -27.31 13.73 -34.59
CA SER A 761 -28.14 14.51 -35.53
C SER A 761 -28.21 16.03 -35.29
N VAL A 762 -27.10 16.76 -35.17
CA VAL A 762 -27.13 18.22 -35.48
C VAL A 762 -25.79 18.65 -36.09
N ALA A 763 -25.52 18.18 -37.30
CA ALA A 763 -24.51 18.75 -38.18
C ALA A 763 -25.14 19.01 -39.55
N SER A 764 -26.11 19.92 -39.57
CA SER A 764 -26.49 20.69 -40.76
C SER A 764 -27.38 21.84 -40.31
N HIS A 765 -26.81 23.01 -40.07
CA HIS A 765 -27.19 24.33 -40.60
C HIS A 765 -26.30 25.40 -39.97
#